data_AF-A0AAU1JYL6-F1
#
_entry.id   AF-A0AAU1JYL6-F1
#
_cell.length_a   1.000
_cell.length_b   1.000
_cell.length_c   1.000
_cell.angle_alpha   90.00
_cell.angle_beta   90.00
_cell.angle_gamma   90.00
#
_symmetry.space_group_name_H-M   'P 1'
#
loop_
_entity.id
_entity.type
_entity.pdbx_description
1 polymer ?
#
loop_
_entity_poly.entity_id
_entity_poly.type
_entity_poly.pdbx_seq_one_letter_code
_entity_poly.pdbx_strand_id
1 'polypeptide(L)'
;MAQHPDLSSAKPWALTSVVGAVTMAALAYLQSVFQGQAGIFAVVAGIGCVVVAVVLNALLAWDAARKRAIPATSAALMMTAAVYDKAEELVGYAFPVTKRHLMTSAAVVLAASEATTVTDGMFVRVHWKFPAESRDVAVTALPGGYALLTLMPEDKLPRQVKSASLVRRHVENALVVAEAWHGDGNRELGGRAHAVGEHNRVVNLDAEKTATGEELIGAPLLQTGNRKVVGLLDGTDDRGPRYLPLTRDKARALVGGASWWRSTGWLVPVAVAAVIALLAAVQPILGSGGGGLVPAAACEGDATRLSVVVSTEKDGLIDQLATDFNEEYRGDDGACADVEVFGVNSGDAAEAIATGWAAAPDDRLECAVDDPDDCEVVEARKPDLWLPTESVWPELLGAGELGEDGGDELADNDGEWTSVASSVLSILMPAARREKLSGSPDWDELLTKAAGGELSIAIDDPIGSTSGMATSVALNEALVADHDEEDAVGLLRDAIASVPDELAGEDITRLMNRVYQNPDLLAQMDAVVAQEQTAYLYNCQDPLGSDDFSCRDTVDDDRRMVAVSPDDTIYAFDHPAVPMASLDSDEAKRSVSEAFVDYLRTKKAQKEFRAWGFRAAGEPEKVTDQLREVIDADDVETVTPWPEPKTVNQWRHQWQNVRLPVRVLLSVDTSGSMEQIDGQDRRVRLDGFTDACTEETTDNPTYLQVAKSAALNAIGELKDGRDSVGLDWFPPAGKDTSTEIKPLSSTTRAQLEREICDLRALGETPLYDAIRDASASIDASETEVSDRTVIVLLSDGGQNPPQSLDALMDEIGGEGAIPVIAVGIGDQAPIGVLGRLTEETGGALRNLSEPADVANLDRVLVDVFQGLAGKVS
;
A
#
# COMPACT_ATOMS: atom_id res chain seq x y z
N MET A 1 21.19 28.45 -36.13
CA MET A 1 20.60 28.52 -34.77
C MET A 1 21.15 29.68 -33.95
N ALA A 2 22.44 30.00 -33.99
CA ALA A 2 23.03 31.11 -33.22
C ALA A 2 22.73 32.55 -33.70
N GLN A 3 21.66 32.82 -34.47
CA GLN A 3 21.37 34.18 -34.99
C GLN A 3 19.90 34.66 -34.89
N HIS A 4 18.98 33.92 -34.23
CA HIS A 4 17.61 34.38 -34.00
C HIS A 4 17.09 33.93 -32.62
N PRO A 5 16.90 34.84 -31.63
CA PRO A 5 16.58 34.46 -30.25
C PRO A 5 15.07 34.48 -29.90
N ASP A 6 14.14 34.51 -30.87
CA ASP A 6 12.71 34.48 -30.55
C ASP A 6 11.92 33.62 -31.56
N LEU A 7 11.47 32.45 -31.11
CA LEU A 7 10.71 31.47 -31.90
C LEU A 7 9.23 31.40 -31.50
N SER A 8 8.76 32.28 -30.61
CA SER A 8 7.36 32.32 -30.17
C SER A 8 6.38 32.83 -31.25
N SER A 9 6.89 33.41 -32.35
CA SER A 9 6.09 34.02 -33.42
C SER A 9 6.22 33.35 -34.80
N ALA A 10 6.96 32.24 -34.92
CA ALA A 10 7.18 31.60 -36.21
C ALA A 10 5.96 30.78 -36.66
N LYS A 11 5.35 31.19 -37.79
CA LYS A 11 4.24 30.47 -38.43
C LYS A 11 4.66 29.04 -38.86
N PRO A 12 3.73 28.06 -38.90
CA PRO A 12 4.02 26.63 -39.13
C PRO A 12 4.85 26.29 -40.39
N TRP A 13 4.88 27.19 -41.38
CA TRP A 13 5.66 27.00 -42.60
C TRP A 13 7.18 27.26 -42.43
N ALA A 14 7.61 27.92 -41.36
CA ALA A 14 9.04 28.14 -41.07
C ALA A 14 9.75 26.88 -40.54
N LEU A 15 9.04 26.05 -39.76
CA LEU A 15 9.53 24.75 -39.26
C LEU A 15 9.65 23.72 -40.39
N THR A 16 8.71 23.70 -41.34
CA THR A 16 8.81 22.86 -42.55
C THR A 16 9.94 23.28 -43.49
N SER A 17 10.27 24.58 -43.53
CA SER A 17 11.42 25.09 -44.29
C SER A 17 12.77 24.63 -43.70
N VAL A 18 12.90 24.62 -42.37
CA VAL A 18 14.13 24.18 -41.69
C VAL A 18 14.31 22.67 -41.80
N VAL A 19 13.23 21.90 -41.63
CA VAL A 19 13.25 20.44 -41.84
C VAL A 19 13.58 20.13 -43.29
N GLY A 20 12.93 20.80 -44.25
CA GLY A 20 13.24 20.65 -45.67
C GLY A 20 14.70 20.95 -46.02
N ALA A 21 15.31 21.96 -45.40
CA ALA A 21 16.71 22.30 -45.60
C ALA A 21 17.66 21.22 -45.03
N VAL A 22 17.35 20.67 -43.85
CA VAL A 22 18.13 19.58 -43.24
C VAL A 22 17.97 18.27 -44.02
N THR A 23 16.77 17.95 -44.50
CA THR A 23 16.53 16.78 -45.34
C THR A 23 17.22 16.90 -46.68
N MET A 24 17.22 18.09 -47.31
CA MET A 24 17.96 18.35 -48.56
C MET A 24 19.48 18.29 -48.37
N ALA A 25 20.00 18.74 -47.23
CA ALA A 25 21.42 18.61 -46.89
C ALA A 25 21.83 17.15 -46.67
N ALA A 26 20.98 16.37 -45.98
CA ALA A 26 21.18 14.93 -45.79
C ALA A 26 21.08 14.15 -47.12
N LEU A 27 20.14 14.51 -47.99
CA LEU A 27 20.01 13.97 -49.35
C LEU A 27 21.23 14.29 -50.22
N ALA A 28 21.74 15.52 -50.18
CA ALA A 28 22.94 15.93 -50.91
C ALA A 28 24.20 15.22 -50.40
N TYR A 29 24.30 14.97 -49.08
CA TYR A 29 25.38 14.19 -48.47
C TYR A 29 25.30 12.71 -48.87
N LEU A 30 24.12 12.10 -48.86
CA LEU A 30 23.93 10.72 -49.32
C LEU A 30 24.22 10.57 -50.82
N GLN A 31 23.92 11.59 -51.63
CA GLN A 31 24.17 11.60 -53.06
C GLN A 31 25.67 11.71 -53.41
N SER A 32 26.47 12.32 -52.54
CA SER A 32 27.94 12.37 -52.69
C SER A 32 28.63 11.06 -52.26
N VAL A 33 28.03 10.32 -51.32
CA VAL A 33 28.56 9.05 -50.81
C VAL A 33 28.23 7.87 -51.73
N PHE A 34 27.09 7.89 -52.45
CA PHE A 34 26.62 6.76 -53.26
C PHE A 34 26.55 7.04 -54.77
N GLN A 35 27.63 7.56 -55.36
CA GLN A 35 27.72 7.68 -56.82
C GLN A 35 27.73 6.30 -57.50
N GLY A 36 26.58 5.89 -58.05
CA GLY A 36 26.49 4.77 -58.99
C GLY A 36 25.30 3.83 -58.84
N GLN A 37 24.49 3.92 -57.78
CA GLN A 37 23.36 3.00 -57.57
C GLN A 37 22.03 3.72 -57.36
N ALA A 38 21.36 4.03 -58.47
CA ALA A 38 20.07 4.72 -58.49
C ALA A 38 18.93 3.95 -57.77
N GLY A 39 19.05 2.63 -57.58
CA GLY A 39 18.02 1.81 -56.94
C GLY A 39 17.95 1.91 -55.41
N ILE A 40 19.10 2.05 -54.73
CA ILE A 40 19.17 2.12 -53.26
C ILE A 40 18.68 3.50 -52.77
N PHE A 41 18.89 4.53 -53.59
CA PHE A 41 18.52 5.91 -53.28
C PHE A 41 17.01 6.10 -53.07
N ALA A 42 16.18 5.42 -53.87
CA ALA A 42 14.72 5.52 -53.77
C ALA A 42 14.16 4.85 -52.50
N VAL A 43 14.79 3.77 -52.05
CA VAL A 43 14.36 3.00 -50.87
C VAL A 43 14.73 3.72 -49.58
N VAL A 44 15.94 4.25 -49.49
CA VAL A 44 16.40 4.99 -48.30
C VAL A 44 15.64 6.32 -48.14
N ALA A 45 15.35 7.02 -49.25
CA ALA A 45 14.53 8.23 -49.22
C ALA A 45 13.08 7.95 -48.80
N GLY A 46 12.51 6.80 -49.21
CA GLY A 46 11.18 6.38 -48.78
C GLY A 46 11.10 6.07 -47.29
N ILE A 47 12.09 5.36 -46.74
CA ILE A 47 12.16 5.01 -45.31
C ILE A 47 12.35 6.28 -44.45
N GLY A 48 13.22 7.20 -44.88
CA GLY A 48 13.45 8.46 -44.17
C GLY A 48 12.20 9.32 -44.02
N CYS A 49 11.36 9.41 -45.08
CA CYS A 49 10.11 10.16 -45.02
C CYS A 49 9.08 9.56 -44.05
N VAL A 50 9.03 8.23 -43.93
CA VAL A 50 8.09 7.54 -43.02
C VAL A 50 8.52 7.72 -41.56
N VAL A 51 9.81 7.58 -41.26
CA VAL A 51 10.33 7.76 -39.89
C VAL A 51 10.12 9.19 -39.40
N VAL A 52 10.38 10.18 -40.25
CA VAL A 52 10.15 11.60 -39.90
C VAL A 52 8.67 11.88 -39.64
N ALA A 53 7.75 11.29 -40.43
CA ALA A 53 6.32 11.46 -40.23
C ALA A 53 5.80 10.81 -38.92
N VAL A 54 6.38 9.68 -38.51
CA VAL A 54 6.05 9.00 -37.25
C VAL A 54 6.56 9.80 -36.05
N VAL A 55 7.80 10.29 -36.11
CA VAL A 55 8.40 11.09 -35.03
C VAL A 55 7.68 12.44 -34.85
N LEU A 56 7.28 13.11 -35.95
CA LEU A 56 6.49 14.33 -35.87
C LEU A 56 5.10 14.11 -35.25
N ASN A 57 4.44 13.00 -35.57
CA ASN A 57 3.16 12.66 -34.96
C ASN A 57 3.29 12.30 -33.46
N ALA A 58 4.38 11.64 -33.07
CA ALA A 58 4.65 11.33 -31.67
C ALA A 58 4.94 12.61 -30.86
N LEU A 59 5.71 13.55 -31.40
CA LEU A 59 6.01 14.83 -30.74
C LEU A 59 4.78 15.75 -30.64
N LEU A 60 3.90 15.73 -31.65
CA LEU A 60 2.62 16.47 -31.61
C LEU A 60 1.61 15.83 -30.64
N ALA A 61 1.64 14.51 -30.47
CA ALA A 61 0.86 13.81 -29.45
C ALA A 61 1.38 14.07 -28.02
N TRP A 62 2.69 14.24 -27.87
CA TRP A 62 3.36 14.52 -26.60
C TRP A 62 3.12 15.96 -26.10
N ASP A 63 3.16 16.97 -26.98
CA ASP A 63 2.86 18.38 -26.61
C ASP A 63 1.38 18.59 -26.22
N ALA A 64 0.47 17.80 -26.80
CA ALA A 64 -0.97 17.84 -26.49
C ALA A 64 -1.32 17.20 -25.13
N ALA A 65 -0.49 16.27 -24.64
CA ALA A 65 -0.66 15.61 -23.35
C ALA A 65 -0.18 16.47 -22.17
N ARG A 66 0.70 17.45 -22.42
CA ARG A 66 1.45 18.22 -21.41
C ARG A 66 0.67 19.35 -20.72
N LYS A 67 -0.62 19.54 -21.00
CA LYS A 67 -1.40 20.69 -20.47
C LYS A 67 -2.73 20.29 -19.82
N ARG A 68 -2.69 20.07 -18.50
CA ARG A 68 -3.56 20.64 -17.43
C ARG A 68 -4.01 19.62 -16.37
N ALA A 69 -3.84 19.99 -15.10
CA ALA A 69 -4.46 19.43 -13.89
C ALA A 69 -5.09 20.57 -13.02
N ILE A 70 -5.67 20.20 -11.86
CA ILE A 70 -6.34 20.97 -10.75
C ILE A 70 -7.90 21.10 -10.86
N PRO A 71 -8.72 21.01 -9.77
CA PRO A 71 -8.68 20.22 -8.51
C PRO A 71 -9.99 19.40 -8.25
N ALA A 72 -10.00 18.61 -7.17
CA ALA A 72 -11.14 17.87 -6.62
C ALA A 72 -12.19 18.80 -5.96
N THR A 73 -13.47 18.57 -6.26
CA THR A 73 -14.68 18.94 -5.47
C THR A 73 -16.00 18.70 -6.22
N SER A 74 -16.03 18.00 -7.36
CA SER A 74 -17.30 17.76 -8.09
C SER A 74 -17.34 16.43 -8.86
N ALA A 75 -16.86 15.34 -8.27
CA ALA A 75 -16.77 14.04 -8.98
C ALA A 75 -18.14 13.42 -9.33
N ALA A 76 -19.18 13.78 -8.60
CA ALA A 76 -20.55 13.25 -8.68
C ALA A 76 -21.31 13.56 -9.99
N LEU A 77 -21.27 14.82 -10.44
CA LEU A 77 -22.06 15.32 -11.57
C LEU A 77 -21.43 15.05 -12.94
N MET A 78 -20.27 14.38 -12.96
CA MET A 78 -19.42 14.19 -14.14
C MET A 78 -19.75 12.93 -14.97
N MET A 79 -20.72 12.10 -14.56
CA MET A 79 -20.95 10.77 -15.19
C MET A 79 -22.28 10.61 -15.96
N THR A 80 -23.24 11.50 -15.86
CA THR A 80 -24.54 11.35 -16.55
C THR A 80 -24.90 12.61 -17.32
N ALA A 81 -25.14 12.46 -18.62
CA ALA A 81 -25.63 13.51 -19.49
C ALA A 81 -27.16 13.37 -19.62
N ALA A 82 -27.88 14.48 -19.42
CA ALA A 82 -29.32 14.50 -19.52
C ALA A 82 -29.75 14.59 -20.99
N VAL A 83 -30.71 13.76 -21.39
CA VAL A 83 -31.23 13.69 -22.76
C VAL A 83 -32.62 14.32 -22.79
N TYR A 84 -32.82 15.22 -23.75
CA TYR A 84 -34.05 16.00 -23.86
C TYR A 84 -34.76 15.69 -25.17
N ASP A 85 -36.08 15.81 -25.16
CA ASP A 85 -36.87 15.78 -26.38
C ASP A 85 -36.84 17.13 -27.13
N LYS A 86 -37.62 17.22 -28.21
CA LYS A 86 -37.72 18.45 -29.01
C LYS A 86 -38.43 19.60 -28.30
N ALA A 87 -39.17 19.33 -27.23
CA ALA A 87 -39.83 20.33 -26.39
C ALA A 87 -38.93 20.82 -25.24
N GLU A 88 -37.68 20.34 -25.18
CA GLU A 88 -36.72 20.58 -24.09
C GLU A 88 -37.19 20.02 -22.74
N GLU A 89 -38.03 18.97 -22.75
CA GLU A 89 -38.34 18.20 -21.56
C GLU A 89 -37.34 17.05 -21.36
N LEU A 90 -36.96 16.80 -20.11
CA LEU A 90 -36.04 15.71 -19.75
C LEU A 90 -36.74 14.37 -20.00
N VAL A 91 -36.15 13.53 -20.85
CA VAL A 91 -36.72 12.20 -21.19
C VAL A 91 -35.85 11.03 -20.77
N GLY A 92 -34.64 11.29 -20.27
CA GLY A 92 -33.77 10.26 -19.70
C GLY A 92 -32.31 10.69 -19.62
N TYR A 93 -31.44 9.72 -19.37
CA TYR A 93 -30.01 9.94 -19.16
C TYR A 93 -29.13 9.07 -20.06
N ALA A 94 -27.89 9.49 -20.27
CA ALA A 94 -26.85 8.76 -20.97
C ALA A 94 -25.53 8.84 -20.18
N PHE A 95 -24.69 7.82 -20.24
CA PHE A 95 -23.41 7.81 -19.52
C PHE A 95 -22.20 7.55 -20.45
N PRO A 96 -21.02 8.10 -20.15
CA PRO A 96 -19.85 8.01 -21.01
C PRO A 96 -19.18 6.64 -20.94
N VAL A 97 -19.06 6.00 -22.11
CA VAL A 97 -18.34 4.72 -22.26
C VAL A 97 -16.91 4.92 -22.80
N THR A 98 -16.69 5.95 -23.62
CA THR A 98 -15.34 6.40 -23.99
C THR A 98 -15.30 7.94 -24.12
N LYS A 99 -14.12 8.53 -24.38
CA LYS A 99 -13.95 9.99 -24.56
C LYS A 99 -14.80 10.62 -25.69
N ARG A 100 -15.49 9.81 -26.49
CA ARG A 100 -16.31 10.23 -27.65
C ARG A 100 -17.70 9.60 -27.73
N HIS A 101 -18.02 8.65 -26.86
CA HIS A 101 -19.27 7.90 -26.95
C HIS A 101 -19.97 7.87 -25.60
N LEU A 102 -21.27 8.15 -25.62
CA LEU A 102 -22.19 7.89 -24.52
C LEU A 102 -23.05 6.67 -24.85
N MET A 103 -23.53 5.99 -23.82
CA MET A 103 -24.48 4.90 -23.94
C MET A 103 -25.77 5.23 -23.20
N THR A 104 -26.89 4.86 -23.79
CA THR A 104 -28.23 5.01 -23.21
C THR A 104 -29.15 3.89 -23.71
N SER A 105 -30.39 3.86 -23.24
CA SER A 105 -31.41 2.91 -23.70
C SER A 105 -32.08 3.39 -25.00
N ALA A 106 -32.56 2.45 -25.81
CA ALA A 106 -33.33 2.78 -27.01
C ALA A 106 -34.62 3.54 -26.68
N ALA A 107 -35.21 3.30 -25.49
CA ALA A 107 -36.39 4.02 -25.03
C ALA A 107 -36.12 5.53 -24.87
N VAL A 108 -34.97 5.92 -24.31
CA VAL A 108 -34.55 7.33 -24.19
C VAL A 108 -34.43 7.98 -25.55
N VAL A 109 -33.86 7.28 -26.53
CA VAL A 109 -33.71 7.81 -27.90
C VAL A 109 -35.05 7.95 -28.62
N LEU A 110 -35.95 6.99 -28.47
CA LEU A 110 -37.29 7.06 -29.05
C LEU A 110 -38.10 8.22 -28.47
N ALA A 111 -38.02 8.41 -27.15
CA ALA A 111 -38.64 9.54 -26.47
C ALA A 111 -38.04 10.88 -26.93
N ALA A 112 -36.70 10.98 -27.01
CA ALA A 112 -36.02 12.21 -27.41
C ALA A 112 -36.24 12.62 -28.87
N SER A 113 -36.40 11.63 -29.77
CA SER A 113 -36.53 11.88 -31.21
C SER A 113 -37.99 11.92 -31.71
N GLU A 114 -38.93 11.46 -30.88
CA GLU A 114 -40.33 11.14 -31.24
C GLU A 114 -40.45 10.09 -32.36
N ALA A 115 -39.38 9.33 -32.61
CA ALA A 115 -39.38 8.29 -33.63
C ALA A 115 -40.04 7.01 -33.12
N THR A 116 -40.54 6.18 -34.04
CA THR A 116 -41.12 4.87 -33.73
C THR A 116 -40.09 3.74 -33.71
N THR A 117 -38.90 3.97 -34.28
CA THR A 117 -37.78 3.02 -34.30
C THR A 117 -36.45 3.76 -34.26
N VAL A 118 -35.45 3.27 -33.51
CA VAL A 118 -34.09 3.84 -33.50
C VAL A 118 -33.36 3.42 -34.78
N THR A 119 -32.93 4.39 -35.59
CA THR A 119 -32.16 4.13 -36.82
C THR A 119 -30.83 4.89 -36.78
N ASP A 120 -29.80 4.32 -37.40
CA ASP A 120 -28.50 4.97 -37.53
C ASP A 120 -28.63 6.31 -38.26
N GLY A 121 -27.98 7.35 -37.73
CA GLY A 121 -28.00 8.70 -38.30
C GLY A 121 -29.09 9.63 -37.76
N MET A 122 -29.87 9.19 -36.76
CA MET A 122 -30.68 10.10 -35.95
C MET A 122 -29.79 11.02 -35.09
N PHE A 123 -30.33 12.16 -34.68
CA PHE A 123 -29.66 13.07 -33.74
C PHE A 123 -30.57 13.33 -32.54
N VAL A 124 -29.98 13.32 -31.35
CA VAL A 124 -30.65 13.69 -30.10
C VAL A 124 -29.84 14.77 -29.40
N ARG A 125 -30.52 15.65 -28.64
CA ARG A 125 -29.85 16.71 -27.88
C ARG A 125 -29.50 16.22 -26.48
N VAL A 126 -28.23 16.35 -26.15
CA VAL A 126 -27.69 15.97 -24.85
C VAL A 126 -27.20 17.23 -24.14
N HIS A 127 -27.63 17.43 -22.90
CA HIS A 127 -27.20 18.54 -22.04
C HIS A 127 -26.36 18.01 -20.88
N TRP A 128 -25.16 18.55 -20.72
CA TRP A 128 -24.31 18.38 -19.54
C TRP A 128 -24.52 19.55 -18.60
N LYS A 129 -24.66 19.27 -17.31
CA LYS A 129 -24.82 20.33 -16.30
C LYS A 129 -23.46 20.94 -15.91
N PHE A 130 -22.39 20.15 -16.00
CA PHE A 130 -21.02 20.53 -15.66
C PHE A 130 -20.00 19.94 -16.65
N PRO A 131 -19.45 20.73 -17.59
CA PRO A 131 -19.82 22.13 -17.84
C PRO A 131 -21.24 22.23 -18.42
N ALA A 132 -21.92 23.35 -18.18
CA ALA A 132 -23.23 23.61 -18.75
C ALA A 132 -23.13 23.74 -20.28
N GLU A 133 -23.42 22.67 -21.00
CA GLU A 133 -23.26 22.59 -22.45
C GLU A 133 -24.34 21.69 -23.05
N SER A 134 -24.81 22.00 -24.26
CA SER A 134 -25.72 21.14 -25.02
C SER A 134 -25.15 20.84 -26.39
N ARG A 135 -25.22 19.57 -26.83
CA ARG A 135 -24.80 19.16 -28.18
C ARG A 135 -25.77 18.18 -28.79
N ASP A 136 -25.94 18.28 -30.10
CA ASP A 136 -26.64 17.27 -30.89
C ASP A 136 -25.64 16.15 -31.21
N VAL A 137 -26.00 14.91 -30.85
CA VAL A 137 -25.13 13.74 -30.99
C VAL A 137 -25.75 12.70 -31.92
N ALA A 138 -24.92 12.07 -32.73
CA ALA A 138 -25.36 11.08 -33.70
C ALA A 138 -25.68 9.75 -33.00
N VAL A 139 -26.84 9.19 -33.29
CA VAL A 139 -27.32 7.93 -32.71
C VAL A 139 -26.92 6.76 -33.61
N THR A 140 -26.42 5.70 -32.98
CA THR A 140 -26.26 4.37 -33.60
C THR A 140 -27.06 3.35 -32.79
N ALA A 141 -27.91 2.58 -33.46
CA ALA A 141 -28.68 1.53 -32.82
C ALA A 141 -27.78 0.33 -32.49
N LEU A 142 -27.86 -0.20 -31.27
CA LEU A 142 -27.08 -1.35 -30.85
C LEU A 142 -27.99 -2.56 -30.57
N PRO A 143 -27.47 -3.80 -30.72
CA PRO A 143 -28.22 -5.00 -30.35
C PRO A 143 -28.64 -4.99 -28.87
N GLY A 144 -29.83 -5.52 -28.58
CA GLY A 144 -30.28 -5.73 -27.20
C GLY A 144 -30.84 -4.49 -26.49
N GLY A 145 -31.35 -3.50 -27.23
CA GLY A 145 -32.08 -2.35 -26.65
C GLY A 145 -31.19 -1.17 -26.25
N TYR A 146 -29.91 -1.19 -26.58
CA TYR A 146 -28.97 -0.10 -26.33
C TYR A 146 -28.91 0.87 -27.51
N ALA A 147 -28.52 2.11 -27.23
CA ALA A 147 -28.14 3.09 -28.24
C ALA A 147 -26.80 3.74 -27.89
N LEU A 148 -25.94 3.91 -28.90
CA LEU A 148 -24.67 4.62 -28.77
C LEU A 148 -24.85 6.03 -29.30
N LEU A 149 -24.51 7.03 -28.49
CA LEU A 149 -24.50 8.43 -28.89
C LEU A 149 -23.06 8.85 -29.16
N THR A 150 -22.77 9.21 -30.40
CA THR A 150 -21.43 9.55 -30.89
C THR A 150 -21.31 11.06 -31.10
N LEU A 151 -20.31 11.66 -30.46
CA LEU A 151 -19.92 13.05 -30.72
C LEU A 151 -19.27 13.18 -32.10
N MET A 152 -19.45 14.32 -32.76
CA MET A 152 -18.87 14.58 -34.08
C MET A 152 -17.33 14.45 -34.07
N PRO A 153 -16.67 14.17 -35.21
CA PRO A 153 -15.23 13.82 -35.24
C PRO A 153 -14.27 14.87 -34.66
N GLU A 154 -14.64 16.15 -34.72
CA GLU A 154 -13.85 17.26 -34.17
C GLU A 154 -14.17 17.54 -32.70
N ASP A 155 -15.25 16.94 -32.19
CA ASP A 155 -15.70 17.09 -30.82
C ASP A 155 -15.14 15.99 -29.92
N LYS A 156 -14.96 16.34 -28.64
CA LYS A 156 -14.68 15.40 -27.55
C LYS A 156 -15.63 15.71 -26.39
N LEU A 157 -15.87 14.73 -25.52
CA LEU A 157 -16.54 14.99 -24.25
C LEU A 157 -15.81 16.13 -23.52
N PRO A 158 -16.52 16.99 -22.79
CA PRO A 158 -15.88 18.01 -21.97
C PRO A 158 -14.84 17.36 -21.05
N ARG A 159 -13.70 18.03 -20.81
CA ARG A 159 -12.57 17.47 -20.02
C ARG A 159 -12.96 16.98 -18.63
N GLN A 160 -14.07 17.49 -18.10
CA GLN A 160 -14.64 17.15 -16.80
C GLN A 160 -15.47 15.86 -16.83
N VAL A 161 -15.94 15.40 -18.00
CA VAL A 161 -16.73 14.16 -18.12
C VAL A 161 -15.80 12.95 -18.27
N LYS A 162 -15.68 12.13 -17.23
CA LYS A 162 -14.80 10.94 -17.20
C LYS A 162 -15.52 9.70 -17.75
N SER A 163 -14.80 8.80 -18.43
CA SER A 163 -15.37 7.51 -18.90
C SER A 163 -15.45 6.48 -17.79
N ALA A 164 -16.40 5.54 -17.86
CA ALA A 164 -16.63 4.51 -16.84
C ALA A 164 -15.38 3.68 -16.44
N SER A 165 -14.38 3.53 -17.32
CA SER A 165 -13.11 2.84 -17.01
C SER A 165 -12.17 3.62 -16.08
N LEU A 166 -12.39 4.92 -15.89
CA LEU A 166 -11.51 5.85 -15.17
C LEU A 166 -12.11 6.32 -13.82
N VAL A 167 -13.28 5.83 -13.43
CA VAL A 167 -14.02 6.28 -12.23
C VAL A 167 -14.20 5.13 -11.24
N ARG A 168 -13.17 4.28 -11.07
CA ARG A 168 -13.21 3.16 -10.11
C ARG A 168 -13.26 3.59 -8.64
N ARG A 169 -13.00 4.86 -8.31
CA ARG A 169 -12.94 5.29 -6.89
C ARG A 169 -13.97 6.32 -6.43
N HIS A 170 -14.71 7.04 -7.26
CA HIS A 170 -15.49 8.21 -6.78
C HIS A 170 -16.86 8.33 -7.46
N VAL A 171 -17.93 7.86 -6.82
CA VAL A 171 -19.31 8.13 -7.28
C VAL A 171 -20.25 8.23 -6.09
N GLU A 172 -20.71 9.45 -5.83
CA GLU A 172 -21.90 9.75 -5.04
C GLU A 172 -22.81 10.56 -5.96
N ASN A 173 -24.02 10.06 -6.26
CA ASN A 173 -25.23 10.79 -6.71
C ASN A 173 -25.82 10.40 -8.08
N ALA A 174 -27.15 10.19 -8.04
CA ALA A 174 -28.08 9.61 -9.04
C ALA A 174 -27.77 8.16 -9.45
N LEU A 175 -27.94 7.23 -8.50
CA LEU A 175 -27.61 5.82 -8.64
C LEU A 175 -28.83 4.94 -8.38
N VAL A 176 -29.16 4.01 -9.28
CA VAL A 176 -30.15 2.97 -8.98
C VAL A 176 -29.41 1.75 -8.43
N VAL A 177 -29.46 1.60 -7.11
CA VAL A 177 -28.94 0.43 -6.38
C VAL A 177 -30.00 -0.66 -6.41
N ALA A 178 -29.63 -1.89 -6.80
CA ALA A 178 -30.54 -3.04 -6.75
C ALA A 178 -29.91 -4.13 -5.87
N GLU A 179 -30.56 -4.46 -4.75
CA GLU A 179 -30.27 -5.65 -3.98
C GLU A 179 -30.93 -6.85 -4.66
N ALA A 180 -30.15 -7.87 -5.03
CA ALA A 180 -30.70 -9.14 -5.50
C ALA A 180 -30.23 -10.25 -4.57
N TRP A 181 -31.08 -10.65 -3.63
CA TRP A 181 -30.93 -11.90 -2.90
C TRP A 181 -31.48 -13.05 -3.75
N HIS A 182 -30.63 -14.02 -4.07
CA HIS A 182 -31.07 -15.35 -4.49
C HIS A 182 -30.44 -16.38 -3.56
N GLY A 183 -31.26 -16.94 -2.67
CA GLY A 183 -30.95 -18.15 -1.93
C GLY A 183 -30.97 -19.31 -2.92
N ASP A 184 -29.78 -19.68 -3.40
CA ASP A 184 -29.34 -20.99 -3.90
C ASP A 184 -28.16 -20.71 -4.83
N GLY A 185 -26.94 -21.03 -4.36
CA GLY A 185 -25.65 -20.62 -4.94
C GLY A 185 -25.30 -21.16 -6.34
N ASN A 186 -26.12 -20.89 -7.35
CA ASN A 186 -25.80 -21.15 -8.75
C ASN A 186 -25.85 -19.87 -9.59
N ARG A 187 -24.71 -19.53 -10.20
CA ARG A 187 -24.54 -18.40 -11.13
C ARG A 187 -24.95 -18.81 -12.55
N GLU A 188 -26.15 -18.44 -12.99
CA GLU A 188 -26.45 -18.27 -14.41
C GLU A 188 -27.18 -16.94 -14.66
N LEU A 189 -26.47 -15.96 -15.25
CA LEU A 189 -27.10 -14.79 -15.89
C LEU A 189 -27.59 -15.20 -17.28
N GLY A 190 -28.60 -16.07 -17.31
CA GLY A 190 -29.16 -16.64 -18.54
C GLY A 190 -30.68 -16.67 -18.53
N GLY A 191 -31.30 -15.72 -19.23
CA GLY A 191 -32.66 -15.87 -19.78
C GLY A 191 -33.84 -15.69 -18.82
N ARG A 192 -34.52 -14.54 -18.97
CA ARG A 192 -35.83 -14.19 -18.37
C ARG A 192 -35.83 -14.15 -16.84
N ALA A 193 -35.58 -12.96 -16.31
CA ALA A 193 -35.86 -12.61 -14.91
C ALA A 193 -37.32 -12.93 -14.57
N HIS A 194 -37.53 -14.04 -13.89
CA HIS A 194 -38.83 -14.46 -13.37
C HIS A 194 -38.72 -14.73 -11.87
N ALA A 195 -38.12 -13.80 -11.12
CA ALA A 195 -38.21 -13.69 -9.66
C ALA A 195 -37.55 -12.38 -9.22
N VAL A 196 -38.12 -11.23 -9.61
CA VAL A 196 -37.70 -9.93 -9.06
C VAL A 196 -38.98 -9.16 -8.77
N GLY A 197 -39.59 -9.45 -7.63
CA GLY A 197 -40.77 -8.77 -7.13
C GLY A 197 -40.61 -8.54 -5.62
N GLU A 198 -40.89 -7.30 -5.21
CA GLU A 198 -41.08 -6.79 -3.83
C GLU A 198 -39.89 -6.26 -3.01
N HIS A 199 -38.61 -6.42 -3.39
CA HIS A 199 -37.48 -6.00 -2.50
C HIS A 199 -36.46 -4.99 -3.06
N ASN A 200 -36.72 -4.34 -4.20
CA ASN A 200 -35.78 -3.35 -4.73
C ASN A 200 -36.16 -1.92 -4.31
N ARG A 201 -35.34 -1.27 -3.48
CA ARG A 201 -35.47 0.15 -3.13
C ARG A 201 -34.59 1.00 -4.04
N VAL A 202 -35.20 1.84 -4.88
CA VAL A 202 -34.48 2.86 -5.66
C VAL A 202 -34.23 4.07 -4.77
N VAL A 203 -32.97 4.35 -4.43
CA VAL A 203 -32.59 5.50 -3.59
C VAL A 203 -31.91 6.56 -4.44
N ASN A 204 -32.50 7.75 -4.52
CA ASN A 204 -31.83 8.92 -5.09
C ASN A 204 -31.05 9.63 -3.97
N LEU A 205 -29.71 9.67 -4.07
CA LEU A 205 -28.84 10.13 -2.98
C LEU A 205 -28.80 11.65 -2.77
N ASP A 206 -29.51 12.45 -3.58
CA ASP A 206 -29.42 13.93 -3.48
C ASP A 206 -30.75 14.64 -3.12
N ALA A 207 -31.78 13.89 -2.73
CA ALA A 207 -32.96 14.46 -2.10
C ALA A 207 -33.68 13.39 -1.29
N GLU A 208 -34.26 13.74 -0.14
CA GLU A 208 -35.20 12.93 0.65
C GLU A 208 -36.52 12.56 -0.11
N LYS A 209 -36.49 12.43 -1.45
CA LYS A 209 -37.60 12.00 -2.28
C LYS A 209 -37.19 10.79 -3.13
N THR A 210 -37.90 9.69 -2.96
CA THR A 210 -37.91 8.54 -3.86
C THR A 210 -38.33 8.99 -5.26
N ALA A 211 -37.38 9.03 -6.21
CA ALA A 211 -37.69 9.26 -7.62
C ALA A 211 -38.47 8.06 -8.18
N THR A 212 -39.43 8.32 -9.06
CA THR A 212 -40.16 7.22 -9.73
C THR A 212 -39.27 6.62 -10.83
N GLY A 213 -39.38 5.31 -11.09
CA GLY A 213 -38.52 4.64 -12.09
C GLY A 213 -38.62 5.20 -13.52
N GLU A 214 -39.64 6.02 -13.80
CA GLU A 214 -39.81 6.73 -15.07
C GLU A 214 -38.88 7.94 -15.21
N GLU A 215 -38.43 8.54 -14.10
CA GLU A 215 -37.58 9.74 -14.11
C GLU A 215 -36.09 9.41 -14.32
N LEU A 216 -35.69 8.14 -14.26
CA LEU A 216 -34.28 7.69 -14.29
C LEU A 216 -33.93 6.80 -15.48
N ILE A 217 -34.77 6.74 -16.52
CA ILE A 217 -34.53 5.88 -17.69
C ILE A 217 -33.20 6.24 -18.36
N GLY A 218 -32.38 5.23 -18.65
CA GLY A 218 -31.03 5.37 -19.20
C GLY A 218 -29.92 5.57 -18.17
N ALA A 219 -30.25 5.67 -16.87
CA ALA A 219 -29.26 5.69 -15.80
C ALA A 219 -28.56 4.32 -15.62
N PRO A 220 -27.26 4.28 -15.30
CA PRO A 220 -26.53 3.04 -15.07
C PRO A 220 -26.97 2.36 -13.76
N LEU A 221 -26.98 1.03 -13.77
CA LEU A 221 -27.14 0.18 -12.58
C LEU A 221 -25.77 -0.21 -12.06
N LEU A 222 -25.53 0.00 -10.77
CA LEU A 222 -24.29 -0.41 -10.12
C LEU A 222 -24.54 -1.58 -9.16
N GLN A 223 -23.58 -2.50 -9.11
CA GLN A 223 -23.52 -3.55 -8.09
C GLN A 223 -23.06 -2.96 -6.76
N THR A 224 -23.73 -3.32 -5.67
CA THR A 224 -23.31 -3.01 -4.29
C THR A 224 -21.96 -3.66 -3.98
N GLY A 225 -21.13 -3.01 -3.16
CA GLY A 225 -19.77 -3.46 -2.82
C GLY A 225 -18.70 -2.89 -3.77
N ASN A 226 -18.73 -3.26 -5.06
CA ASN A 226 -17.64 -2.92 -5.99
C ASN A 226 -17.96 -1.77 -6.98
N ARG A 227 -19.18 -1.21 -6.92
CA ARG A 227 -19.64 -0.09 -7.77
C ARG A 227 -19.48 -0.33 -9.28
N LYS A 228 -19.48 -1.60 -9.76
CA LYS A 228 -19.39 -1.96 -11.19
C LYS A 228 -20.70 -1.70 -11.92
N VAL A 229 -20.65 -1.14 -13.14
CA VAL A 229 -21.81 -0.99 -14.02
C VAL A 229 -22.26 -2.36 -14.54
N VAL A 230 -23.43 -2.82 -14.09
CA VAL A 230 -23.99 -4.13 -14.44
C VAL A 230 -25.14 -4.04 -15.45
N GLY A 231 -25.62 -2.83 -15.75
CA GLY A 231 -26.71 -2.63 -16.70
C GLY A 231 -27.19 -1.18 -16.74
N LEU A 232 -28.37 -0.96 -17.31
CA LEU A 232 -29.06 0.33 -17.29
C LEU A 232 -30.57 0.17 -17.13
N LEU A 233 -31.24 1.20 -16.61
CA LEU A 233 -32.71 1.24 -16.49
C LEU A 233 -33.35 1.53 -17.85
N ASP A 234 -34.34 0.73 -18.27
CA ASP A 234 -34.99 0.79 -19.61
C ASP A 234 -36.52 1.00 -19.51
N GLY A 235 -36.96 1.63 -18.42
CA GLY A 235 -38.35 1.99 -18.16
C GLY A 235 -38.99 1.18 -17.05
N THR A 236 -40.31 1.33 -16.91
CA THR A 236 -41.15 0.68 -15.91
C THR A 236 -42.32 -0.03 -16.61
N ASP A 237 -42.75 -1.16 -16.08
CA ASP A 237 -44.00 -1.82 -16.48
C ASP A 237 -44.84 -2.21 -15.25
N ASP A 238 -45.98 -2.87 -15.47
CA ASP A 238 -46.91 -3.30 -14.40
C ASP A 238 -46.26 -4.21 -13.33
N ARG A 239 -45.03 -4.69 -13.56
CA ARG A 239 -44.25 -5.54 -12.64
C ARG A 239 -43.05 -4.81 -12.02
N GLY A 240 -42.83 -3.54 -12.33
CA GLY A 240 -41.75 -2.72 -11.78
C GLY A 240 -40.73 -2.23 -12.82
N PRO A 241 -39.57 -1.72 -12.37
CA PRO A 241 -38.51 -1.26 -13.26
C PRO A 241 -37.94 -2.39 -14.13
N ARG A 242 -37.77 -2.12 -15.43
CA ARG A 242 -37.14 -3.00 -16.41
C ARG A 242 -35.69 -2.59 -16.61
N TYR A 243 -34.81 -3.59 -16.71
CA TYR A 243 -33.36 -3.39 -16.76
C TYR A 243 -32.74 -4.06 -17.99
N LEU A 244 -31.73 -3.43 -18.57
CA LEU A 244 -30.90 -3.99 -19.63
C LEU A 244 -29.54 -4.42 -19.05
N PRO A 245 -29.22 -5.72 -18.94
CA PRO A 245 -27.99 -6.22 -18.33
C PRO A 245 -26.79 -6.15 -19.28
N LEU A 246 -25.65 -5.68 -18.75
CA LEU A 246 -24.39 -5.51 -19.44
C LEU A 246 -23.44 -6.69 -19.14
N THR A 247 -23.48 -7.74 -19.98
CA THR A 247 -22.59 -8.91 -19.85
C THR A 247 -21.19 -8.65 -20.44
N ARG A 248 -20.15 -9.34 -19.94
CA ARG A 248 -18.74 -9.23 -20.40
C ARG A 248 -18.57 -9.33 -21.92
N ASP A 249 -19.32 -10.23 -22.57
CA ASP A 249 -19.28 -10.41 -24.03
C ASP A 249 -19.93 -9.27 -24.82
N LYS A 250 -21.01 -8.70 -24.28
CA LYS A 250 -21.67 -7.51 -24.86
C LYS A 250 -20.80 -6.28 -24.68
N ALA A 251 -20.15 -6.10 -23.54
CA ALA A 251 -19.20 -5.00 -23.31
C ALA A 251 -18.01 -5.06 -24.28
N ARG A 252 -17.46 -6.25 -24.55
CA ARG A 252 -16.40 -6.43 -25.57
C ARG A 252 -16.89 -6.15 -26.99
N ALA A 253 -18.11 -6.57 -27.35
CA ALA A 253 -18.72 -6.25 -28.64
C ALA A 253 -19.01 -4.75 -28.81
N LEU A 254 -19.33 -4.04 -27.73
CA LEU A 254 -19.62 -2.61 -27.70
C LEU A 254 -18.35 -1.74 -27.74
N VAL A 255 -17.26 -2.15 -27.08
CA VAL A 255 -15.97 -1.42 -27.07
C VAL A 255 -15.11 -1.76 -28.29
N GLY A 256 -15.22 -2.99 -28.82
CA GLY A 256 -14.53 -3.42 -30.04
C GLY A 256 -15.21 -3.02 -31.36
N GLY A 257 -16.35 -2.32 -31.29
CA GLY A 257 -17.27 -2.12 -32.42
C GLY A 257 -17.06 -0.87 -33.29
N ALA A 258 -16.07 -0.03 -33.02
CA ALA A 258 -15.80 1.16 -33.86
C ALA A 258 -14.69 0.89 -34.89
N SER A 259 -14.92 -0.10 -35.75
CA SER A 259 -14.01 -0.41 -36.86
C SER A 259 -14.20 0.59 -38.02
N TRP A 260 -13.40 1.67 -38.05
CA TRP A 260 -13.22 2.48 -39.26
C TRP A 260 -12.36 1.77 -40.33
N TRP A 261 -11.90 0.56 -40.06
CA TRP A 261 -11.04 -0.25 -40.94
C TRP A 261 -11.76 -1.09 -42.01
N ARG A 262 -13.00 -0.73 -42.41
CA ARG A 262 -13.76 -1.53 -43.38
C ARG A 262 -13.74 -1.07 -44.84
N SER A 263 -12.95 -0.08 -45.25
CA SER A 263 -12.84 0.27 -46.69
C SER A 263 -11.43 0.34 -47.28
N THR A 264 -10.36 -0.04 -46.55
CA THR A 264 -8.98 -0.04 -47.10
C THR A 264 -8.10 -1.21 -46.62
N GLY A 265 -8.70 -2.22 -45.98
CA GLY A 265 -8.02 -3.31 -45.26
C GLY A 265 -7.27 -4.37 -46.08
N TRP A 266 -7.12 -4.22 -47.39
CA TRP A 266 -6.35 -5.16 -48.21
C TRP A 266 -4.92 -4.69 -48.55
N LEU A 267 -4.59 -3.41 -48.37
CA LEU A 267 -3.27 -2.88 -48.76
C LEU A 267 -2.23 -2.95 -47.64
N VAL A 268 -2.64 -2.89 -46.37
CA VAL A 268 -1.72 -2.89 -45.21
C VAL A 268 -1.09 -4.25 -44.94
N PRO A 269 -1.83 -5.38 -44.91
CA PRO A 269 -1.18 -6.69 -44.73
C PRO A 269 -0.31 -7.07 -45.92
N VAL A 270 -0.63 -6.60 -47.14
CA VAL A 270 0.22 -6.79 -48.33
C VAL A 270 1.49 -5.95 -48.25
N ALA A 271 1.41 -4.70 -47.76
CA ALA A 271 2.59 -3.86 -47.55
C ALA A 271 3.49 -4.39 -46.42
N VAL A 272 2.91 -4.86 -45.32
CA VAL A 272 3.66 -5.45 -44.20
C VAL A 272 4.29 -6.79 -44.61
N ALA A 273 3.56 -7.66 -45.32
CA ALA A 273 4.13 -8.90 -45.84
C ALA A 273 5.20 -8.65 -46.91
N ALA A 274 5.03 -7.63 -47.77
CA ALA A 274 6.04 -7.25 -48.75
C ALA A 274 7.30 -6.68 -48.09
N VAL A 275 7.18 -5.92 -47.00
CA VAL A 275 8.31 -5.39 -46.22
C VAL A 275 9.01 -6.50 -45.46
N ILE A 276 8.28 -7.44 -44.84
CA ILE A 276 8.85 -8.61 -44.17
C ILE A 276 9.56 -9.52 -45.19
N ALA A 277 8.96 -9.75 -46.36
CA ALA A 277 9.59 -10.53 -47.43
C ALA A 277 10.83 -9.82 -48.01
N LEU A 278 10.83 -8.49 -48.12
CA LEU A 278 12.01 -7.72 -48.52
C LEU A 278 13.12 -7.78 -47.47
N LEU A 279 12.77 -7.66 -46.18
CA LEU A 279 13.72 -7.73 -45.07
C LEU A 279 14.32 -9.14 -44.91
N ALA A 280 13.50 -10.17 -45.10
CA ALA A 280 13.95 -11.57 -45.12
C ALA A 280 14.82 -11.90 -46.35
N ALA A 281 14.58 -11.25 -47.49
CA ALA A 281 15.41 -11.41 -48.70
C ALA A 281 16.74 -10.64 -48.65
N VAL A 282 16.86 -9.63 -47.77
CA VAL A 282 18.09 -8.81 -47.59
C VAL A 282 19.00 -9.37 -46.49
N GLN A 283 18.47 -10.14 -45.53
CA GLN A 283 19.21 -10.82 -44.46
C GLN A 283 20.44 -11.66 -44.91
N PRO A 284 20.44 -12.39 -46.04
CA PRO A 284 21.64 -13.11 -46.47
C PRO A 284 22.68 -12.23 -47.19
N ILE A 285 22.40 -10.94 -47.44
CA ILE A 285 23.28 -10.02 -48.19
C ILE A 285 24.07 -9.09 -47.25
N LEU A 286 23.61 -8.88 -46.02
CA LEU A 286 24.28 -8.07 -45.00
C LEU A 286 24.74 -9.01 -43.87
N GLY A 287 26.02 -9.37 -43.92
CA GLY A 287 26.64 -10.30 -42.97
C GLY A 287 26.36 -9.97 -41.51
N SER A 288 26.16 -11.03 -40.73
CA SER A 288 26.11 -11.14 -39.28
C SER A 288 26.71 -9.95 -38.51
N GLY A 289 25.86 -9.12 -37.93
CA GLY A 289 26.27 -8.10 -36.98
C GLY A 289 25.11 -7.17 -36.59
N GLY A 290 24.49 -7.43 -35.43
CA GLY A 290 23.72 -6.44 -34.68
C GLY A 290 22.20 -6.66 -34.57
N GLY A 291 21.77 -7.08 -33.37
CA GLY A 291 20.52 -6.70 -32.69
C GLY A 291 19.20 -6.88 -33.44
N GLY A 292 18.61 -8.07 -33.38
CA GLY A 292 17.22 -8.30 -33.77
C GLY A 292 16.25 -7.84 -32.68
N LEU A 293 15.27 -7.01 -33.07
CA LEU A 293 14.06 -6.68 -32.31
C LEU A 293 13.12 -7.89 -32.23
N VAL A 294 13.51 -8.92 -31.48
CA VAL A 294 12.62 -10.02 -31.08
C VAL A 294 12.17 -9.70 -29.66
N PRO A 295 10.85 -9.65 -29.35
CA PRO A 295 10.40 -9.59 -27.97
C PRO A 295 10.96 -10.81 -27.21
N ALA A 296 11.49 -10.59 -26.01
CA ALA A 296 12.02 -11.65 -25.16
C ALA A 296 11.00 -12.80 -25.07
N ALA A 297 11.45 -14.03 -25.30
CA ALA A 297 10.60 -15.20 -25.13
C ALA A 297 10.12 -15.27 -23.68
N ALA A 298 8.83 -15.54 -23.47
CA ALA A 298 8.26 -15.83 -22.16
C ALA A 298 8.98 -17.03 -21.53
N CYS A 299 9.17 -17.01 -20.20
CA CYS A 299 9.80 -18.11 -19.46
C CYS A 299 9.02 -19.42 -19.66
N GLU A 300 9.68 -20.43 -20.24
CA GLU A 300 9.12 -21.77 -20.49
C GLU A 300 9.87 -22.88 -19.71
N GLY A 301 10.83 -22.53 -18.83
CA GLY A 301 11.62 -23.46 -18.01
C GLY A 301 11.29 -23.40 -16.51
N ASP A 302 11.85 -24.35 -15.72
CA ASP A 302 11.77 -24.33 -14.25
C ASP A 302 12.50 -23.08 -13.72
N ALA A 303 11.80 -22.24 -12.94
CA ALA A 303 12.35 -21.01 -12.39
C ALA A 303 13.00 -21.27 -11.03
N THR A 304 14.19 -20.71 -10.82
CA THR A 304 14.86 -20.71 -9.51
C THR A 304 14.21 -19.65 -8.64
N ARG A 305 13.55 -20.09 -7.57
CA ARG A 305 12.91 -19.19 -6.62
C ARG A 305 13.89 -18.64 -5.60
N LEU A 306 13.84 -17.33 -5.40
CA LEU A 306 14.62 -16.61 -4.39
C LEU A 306 13.66 -15.83 -3.48
N SER A 307 13.65 -16.15 -2.18
CA SER A 307 12.91 -15.39 -1.18
C SER A 307 13.74 -14.19 -0.73
N VAL A 308 13.24 -12.97 -0.92
CA VAL A 308 13.92 -11.73 -0.54
C VAL A 308 13.13 -11.03 0.55
N VAL A 309 13.70 -10.91 1.75
CA VAL A 309 13.13 -10.08 2.80
C VAL A 309 13.76 -8.71 2.75
N VAL A 310 12.95 -7.67 2.83
CA VAL A 310 13.38 -6.28 2.69
C VAL A 310 12.65 -5.41 3.71
N SER A 311 13.35 -4.43 4.27
CA SER A 311 12.72 -3.45 5.17
C SER A 311 11.61 -2.67 4.48
N THR A 312 10.53 -2.39 5.22
CA THR A 312 9.25 -1.87 4.71
C THR A 312 9.36 -0.53 3.99
N GLU A 313 10.40 0.28 4.22
CA GLU A 313 10.56 1.57 3.53
C GLU A 313 10.85 1.47 2.03
N LYS A 314 11.28 0.29 1.56
CA LYS A 314 11.76 0.06 0.18
C LYS A 314 11.18 -1.20 -0.44
N ASP A 315 10.21 -1.85 0.19
CA ASP A 315 9.64 -3.10 -0.28
C ASP A 315 8.96 -2.94 -1.65
N GLY A 316 8.14 -1.92 -1.86
CA GLY A 316 7.51 -1.63 -3.16
C GLY A 316 8.51 -1.33 -4.27
N LEU A 317 9.62 -0.64 -3.95
CA LEU A 317 10.72 -0.42 -4.90
C LEU A 317 11.42 -1.73 -5.28
N ILE A 318 11.74 -2.57 -4.28
CA ILE A 318 12.43 -3.82 -4.52
C ILE A 318 11.52 -4.81 -5.24
N ASP A 319 10.21 -4.84 -4.96
CA ASP A 319 9.24 -5.65 -5.70
C ASP A 319 9.14 -5.24 -7.17
N GLN A 320 9.10 -3.94 -7.45
CA GLN A 320 9.16 -3.41 -8.82
C GLN A 320 10.45 -3.85 -9.53
N LEU A 321 11.59 -3.74 -8.87
CA LEU A 321 12.89 -4.13 -9.43
C LEU A 321 13.03 -5.65 -9.61
N ALA A 322 12.45 -6.44 -8.70
CA ALA A 322 12.39 -7.89 -8.78
C ALA A 322 11.53 -8.34 -9.96
N THR A 323 10.37 -7.71 -10.17
CA THR A 323 9.52 -7.96 -11.34
C THR A 323 10.26 -7.70 -12.64
N ASP A 324 10.92 -6.54 -12.76
CA ASP A 324 11.74 -6.21 -13.93
C ASP A 324 12.89 -7.23 -14.13
N PHE A 325 13.55 -7.64 -13.05
CA PHE A 325 14.64 -8.62 -13.10
C PHE A 325 14.14 -10.00 -13.54
N ASN A 326 13.01 -10.48 -13.01
CA ASN A 326 12.41 -11.76 -13.38
C ASN A 326 12.05 -11.81 -14.87
N GLU A 327 11.62 -10.68 -15.46
CA GLU A 327 11.36 -10.59 -16.89
C GLU A 327 12.64 -10.63 -17.75
N GLU A 328 13.71 -9.97 -17.31
CA GLU A 328 14.96 -9.78 -18.06
C GLU A 328 15.97 -10.91 -17.87
N TYR A 329 16.03 -11.53 -16.69
CA TYR A 329 17.07 -12.48 -16.30
C TYR A 329 16.97 -13.79 -17.08
N ARG A 330 18.09 -14.22 -17.67
CA ARG A 330 18.24 -15.55 -18.26
C ARG A 330 19.60 -16.09 -17.85
N GLY A 331 19.61 -17.17 -17.08
CA GLY A 331 20.83 -17.87 -16.68
C GLY A 331 21.58 -18.44 -17.89
N ASP A 332 22.83 -18.88 -17.68
CA ASP A 332 23.69 -19.43 -18.75
C ASP A 332 23.12 -20.70 -19.41
N ASP A 333 22.28 -21.44 -18.69
CA ASP A 333 21.54 -22.62 -19.13
C ASP A 333 20.12 -22.30 -19.63
N GLY A 334 19.73 -21.02 -19.60
CA GLY A 334 18.38 -20.55 -19.92
C GLY A 334 17.39 -20.62 -18.77
N ALA A 335 17.84 -20.91 -17.54
CA ALA A 335 16.99 -20.86 -16.34
C ALA A 335 16.43 -19.44 -16.10
N CYS A 336 15.20 -19.39 -15.58
CA CYS A 336 14.55 -18.15 -15.17
C CYS A 336 14.70 -17.93 -13.66
N ALA A 337 14.57 -16.69 -13.23
CA ALA A 337 14.46 -16.33 -11.82
C ALA A 337 13.00 -16.11 -11.43
N ASP A 338 12.67 -16.42 -10.19
CA ASP A 338 11.41 -16.12 -9.51
C ASP A 338 11.74 -15.48 -8.16
N VAL A 339 12.11 -14.19 -8.20
CA VAL A 339 12.39 -13.39 -7.01
C VAL A 339 11.06 -12.94 -6.40
N GLU A 340 10.77 -13.39 -5.18
CA GLU A 340 9.60 -13.02 -4.38
C GLU A 340 10.06 -12.09 -3.24
N VAL A 341 9.39 -10.95 -3.06
CA VAL A 341 9.78 -9.89 -2.12
C VAL A 341 8.80 -9.82 -0.95
N PHE A 342 9.31 -9.76 0.28
CA PHE A 342 8.53 -9.67 1.52
C PHE A 342 8.99 -8.47 2.35
N GLY A 343 8.07 -7.54 2.62
CA GLY A 343 8.32 -6.37 3.48
C GLY A 343 8.28 -6.74 4.96
N VAL A 344 9.41 -6.63 5.66
CA VAL A 344 9.54 -6.86 7.12
C VAL A 344 10.56 -5.89 7.69
N ASN A 345 10.22 -5.17 8.76
CA ASN A 345 11.14 -4.22 9.41
C ASN A 345 12.48 -4.87 9.78
N SER A 346 13.57 -4.10 9.71
CA SER A 346 14.92 -4.65 9.85
C SER A 346 15.16 -5.33 11.20
N GLY A 347 14.68 -4.76 12.30
CA GLY A 347 14.81 -5.36 13.63
C GLY A 347 13.96 -6.61 13.76
N ASP A 348 12.71 -6.53 13.35
CA ASP A 348 11.79 -7.67 13.34
C ASP A 348 12.35 -8.84 12.52
N ALA A 349 12.89 -8.57 11.33
CA ALA A 349 13.56 -9.55 10.48
C ALA A 349 14.83 -10.10 11.13
N ALA A 350 15.67 -9.26 11.73
CA ALA A 350 16.89 -9.69 12.40
C ALA A 350 16.58 -10.64 13.56
N GLU A 351 15.60 -10.31 14.40
CA GLU A 351 15.20 -11.18 15.49
C GLU A 351 14.50 -12.45 14.99
N ALA A 352 13.71 -12.39 13.91
CA ALA A 352 13.17 -13.59 13.27
C ALA A 352 14.31 -14.51 12.80
N ILE A 353 15.33 -13.97 12.13
CA ILE A 353 16.54 -14.70 11.71
C ILE A 353 17.25 -15.32 12.90
N ALA A 354 17.45 -14.58 13.99
CA ALA A 354 18.13 -15.07 15.19
C ALA A 354 17.52 -16.34 15.80
N THR A 355 16.23 -16.57 15.54
CA THR A 355 15.47 -17.75 16.00
C THR A 355 15.27 -18.81 14.91
N GLY A 356 16.00 -18.72 13.80
CA GLY A 356 15.85 -19.62 12.67
C GLY A 356 14.56 -19.40 11.86
N TRP A 357 13.96 -18.21 11.97
CA TRP A 357 12.69 -17.82 11.35
C TRP A 357 11.46 -18.52 11.95
N ALA A 358 11.52 -18.82 13.25
CA ALA A 358 10.44 -19.45 14.01
C ALA A 358 9.32 -18.47 14.43
N ALA A 359 9.58 -17.16 14.41
CA ALA A 359 8.64 -16.11 14.78
C ALA A 359 8.64 -15.02 13.69
N ALA A 360 8.12 -15.35 12.50
CA ALA A 360 8.09 -14.40 11.39
C ALA A 360 7.14 -13.23 11.72
N PRO A 361 7.53 -11.96 11.52
CA PRO A 361 6.88 -10.85 12.21
C PRO A 361 5.55 -10.37 11.63
N ASP A 362 5.22 -10.74 10.40
CA ASP A 362 3.99 -10.32 9.74
C ASP A 362 3.50 -11.40 8.77
N ASP A 363 2.41 -12.03 9.18
CA ASP A 363 1.47 -12.72 8.30
C ASP A 363 0.74 -11.64 7.49
N ARG A 364 1.09 -11.48 6.21
CA ARG A 364 0.39 -10.51 5.36
C ARG A 364 -1.00 -11.05 5.06
N LEU A 365 -2.04 -10.31 5.43
CA LEU A 365 -3.39 -10.58 4.96
C LEU A 365 -3.48 -10.20 3.47
N GLU A 366 -3.43 -11.19 2.59
CA GLU A 366 -3.78 -11.02 1.18
C GLU A 366 -5.26 -11.31 1.00
N CYS A 367 -6.05 -10.24 0.96
CA CYS A 367 -7.46 -10.34 0.64
C CYS A 367 -7.66 -10.49 -0.87
N ALA A 368 -8.49 -11.47 -1.26
CA ALA A 368 -8.86 -11.63 -2.65
C ALA A 368 -9.48 -10.32 -3.17
N VAL A 369 -8.95 -9.80 -4.28
CA VAL A 369 -9.42 -8.53 -4.89
C VAL A 369 -10.93 -8.56 -5.21
N ASP A 370 -11.49 -9.74 -5.39
CA ASP A 370 -12.91 -9.96 -5.67
C ASP A 370 -13.75 -10.34 -4.43
N ASP A 371 -13.13 -10.57 -3.26
CA ASP A 371 -13.76 -10.93 -1.99
C ASP A 371 -12.91 -10.46 -0.77
N PRO A 372 -13.12 -9.23 -0.25
CA PRO A 372 -12.31 -8.66 0.83
C PRO A 372 -12.52 -9.30 2.21
N ASP A 373 -13.47 -10.23 2.34
CA ASP A 373 -13.65 -11.05 3.54
C ASP A 373 -12.92 -12.42 3.42
N ASP A 374 -12.40 -12.74 2.23
CA ASP A 374 -11.59 -13.94 1.93
C ASP A 374 -10.11 -13.53 1.88
N CYS A 375 -9.52 -13.40 3.06
CA CYS A 375 -8.12 -13.04 3.22
C CYS A 375 -7.29 -14.25 3.62
N GLU A 376 -6.26 -14.53 2.85
CA GLU A 376 -5.27 -15.54 3.18
C GLU A 376 -4.09 -14.89 3.89
N VAL A 377 -3.56 -15.58 4.89
CA VAL A 377 -2.27 -15.23 5.49
C VAL A 377 -1.18 -15.71 4.53
N VAL A 378 -0.43 -14.77 3.97
CA VAL A 378 0.82 -15.07 3.29
C VAL A 378 1.93 -14.99 4.32
N GLU A 379 2.36 -16.17 4.78
CA GLU A 379 3.49 -16.32 5.70
C GLU A 379 4.76 -15.79 5.04
N ALA A 380 5.41 -14.80 5.67
CA ALA A 380 6.72 -14.35 5.24
C ALA A 380 7.71 -15.52 5.32
N ARG A 381 8.28 -15.91 4.17
CA ARG A 381 9.21 -17.05 4.09
C ARG A 381 10.58 -16.65 4.61
N LYS A 382 11.29 -17.62 5.21
CA LYS A 382 12.69 -17.46 5.59
C LYS A 382 13.50 -16.91 4.40
N PRO A 383 14.26 -15.82 4.57
CA PRO A 383 14.96 -15.20 3.45
C PRO A 383 16.07 -16.10 2.93
N ASP A 384 16.24 -16.07 1.60
CA ASP A 384 17.49 -16.48 0.96
C ASP A 384 18.44 -15.28 0.82
N LEU A 385 17.86 -14.09 0.62
CA LEU A 385 18.55 -12.81 0.60
C LEU A 385 17.80 -11.83 1.51
N TRP A 386 18.54 -11.08 2.32
CA TRP A 386 17.98 -10.06 3.20
C TRP A 386 18.53 -8.68 2.84
N LEU A 387 17.64 -7.68 2.77
CA LEU A 387 17.95 -6.29 2.46
C LEU A 387 17.51 -5.40 3.63
N PRO A 388 18.22 -5.45 4.79
CA PRO A 388 17.93 -4.52 5.89
C PRO A 388 18.24 -3.09 5.48
N THR A 389 17.80 -2.12 6.28
CA THR A 389 18.12 -0.70 6.06
C THR A 389 19.61 -0.43 6.30
N GLU A 390 20.26 -1.19 7.21
CA GLU A 390 21.64 -0.92 7.62
C GLU A 390 22.37 -2.19 8.12
N SER A 391 23.70 -2.23 7.95
CA SER A 391 24.63 -3.34 8.26
C SER A 391 24.81 -3.72 9.75
N VAL A 392 24.48 -2.86 10.69
CA VAL A 392 24.53 -3.14 12.13
C VAL A 392 23.60 -4.30 12.52
N TRP A 393 22.52 -4.54 11.77
CA TRP A 393 21.60 -5.66 12.03
C TRP A 393 22.27 -7.03 11.84
N PRO A 394 22.87 -7.34 10.67
CA PRO A 394 23.65 -8.57 10.54
C PRO A 394 24.92 -8.57 11.41
N GLU A 395 25.50 -7.42 11.78
CA GLU A 395 26.59 -7.39 12.77
C GLU A 395 26.14 -7.81 14.18
N LEU A 396 24.94 -7.40 14.60
CA LEU A 396 24.32 -7.82 15.87
C LEU A 396 24.05 -9.33 15.88
N LEU A 397 23.61 -9.90 14.76
CA LEU A 397 23.47 -11.35 14.58
C LEU A 397 24.82 -12.06 14.67
N GLY A 398 25.81 -11.61 13.90
CA GLY A 398 27.16 -12.20 13.89
C GLY A 398 27.88 -12.10 15.23
N ALA A 399 27.58 -11.07 16.02
CA ALA A 399 28.11 -10.90 17.38
C ALA A 399 27.38 -11.73 18.45
N GLY A 400 26.27 -12.41 18.10
CA GLY A 400 25.45 -13.18 19.03
C GLY A 400 24.60 -12.32 19.97
N GLU A 401 24.42 -11.03 19.65
CA GLU A 401 23.71 -10.06 20.50
C GLU A 401 22.17 -10.21 20.41
N LEU A 402 21.66 -10.83 19.34
CA LEU A 402 20.23 -11.15 19.16
C LEU A 402 19.90 -12.62 19.41
N GLY A 403 20.92 -13.46 19.63
CA GLY A 403 20.80 -14.90 19.82
C GLY A 403 22.13 -15.59 19.55
N GLU A 404 22.50 -16.58 20.38
CA GLU A 404 23.82 -17.23 20.32
C GLU A 404 24.10 -17.86 18.94
N ASP A 405 23.05 -18.36 18.27
CA ASP A 405 23.13 -19.05 16.97
C ASP A 405 22.82 -18.11 15.78
N GLY A 406 22.53 -16.82 16.01
CA GLY A 406 22.08 -15.91 14.95
C GLY A 406 23.12 -15.68 13.84
N GLY A 407 24.41 -15.79 14.16
CA GLY A 407 25.49 -15.70 13.18
C GLY A 407 25.56 -16.88 12.20
N ASP A 408 25.09 -18.07 12.61
CA ASP A 408 25.09 -19.27 11.76
C ASP A 408 24.05 -19.20 10.63
N GLU A 409 23.14 -18.23 10.69
CA GLU A 409 22.11 -17.99 9.66
C GLU A 409 22.60 -17.10 8.51
N LEU A 410 23.73 -16.41 8.67
CA LEU A 410 24.34 -15.57 7.64
C LEU A 410 25.28 -16.42 6.76
N ALA A 411 25.34 -16.13 5.46
CA ALA A 411 26.31 -16.78 4.58
C ALA A 411 27.74 -16.35 4.92
N ASP A 412 28.71 -17.22 4.64
CA ASP A 412 30.14 -16.86 4.78
C ASP A 412 30.56 -15.84 3.71
N ASN A 413 30.76 -14.59 4.12
CA ASN A 413 31.07 -13.47 3.23
C ASN A 413 32.20 -12.55 3.73
N ASP A 414 33.06 -13.03 4.62
CA ASP A 414 34.12 -12.24 5.28
C ASP A 414 33.61 -10.94 5.96
N GLY A 415 32.30 -10.79 6.18
CA GLY A 415 31.67 -9.59 6.74
C GLY A 415 31.53 -8.41 5.77
N GLU A 416 31.69 -8.61 4.46
CA GLU A 416 31.48 -7.56 3.46
C GLU A 416 30.14 -7.75 2.74
N TRP A 417 29.21 -6.80 2.94
CA TRP A 417 27.93 -6.76 2.23
C TRP A 417 27.89 -5.69 1.15
N THR A 418 27.17 -5.96 0.06
CA THR A 418 27.05 -5.00 -1.05
C THR A 418 25.94 -4.00 -0.75
N SER A 419 26.28 -2.75 -0.48
CA SER A 419 25.30 -1.65 -0.40
C SER A 419 24.55 -1.50 -1.72
N VAL A 420 23.21 -1.50 -1.71
CA VAL A 420 22.38 -1.29 -2.92
C VAL A 420 21.78 0.12 -3.00
N ALA A 421 21.75 0.85 -1.89
CA ALA A 421 21.29 2.24 -1.80
C ALA A 421 21.98 2.93 -0.62
N SER A 422 21.76 4.23 -0.45
CA SER A 422 22.14 4.90 0.80
C SER A 422 21.10 5.92 1.21
N SER A 423 21.01 6.21 2.50
CA SER A 423 20.23 7.32 3.07
C SER A 423 20.88 7.78 4.37
N VAL A 424 20.36 8.84 4.98
CA VAL A 424 20.85 9.34 6.28
C VAL A 424 19.70 9.53 7.27
N LEU A 425 19.98 9.33 8.55
CA LEU A 425 19.10 9.74 9.64
C LEU A 425 18.92 11.25 9.61
N SER A 426 17.68 11.72 9.69
CA SER A 426 17.32 13.14 9.57
C SER A 426 16.17 13.52 10.48
N ILE A 427 16.10 14.80 10.82
CA ILE A 427 14.98 15.41 11.54
C ILE A 427 14.02 15.92 10.48
N LEU A 428 12.91 15.22 10.31
CA LEU A 428 11.86 15.54 9.35
C LEU A 428 10.89 16.53 10.00
N MET A 429 10.60 17.65 9.35
CA MET A 429 9.70 18.68 9.91
C MET A 429 8.76 19.24 8.85
N PRO A 430 7.55 19.67 9.20
CA PRO A 430 6.78 20.52 8.30
C PRO A 430 7.58 21.79 8.00
N ALA A 431 7.64 22.19 6.73
CA ALA A 431 8.40 23.38 6.30
C ALA A 431 7.96 24.64 7.06
N ALA A 432 6.66 24.73 7.40
CA ALA A 432 6.07 25.79 8.19
C ALA A 432 6.44 25.81 9.68
N ARG A 433 7.18 24.80 10.17
CA ARG A 433 7.69 24.70 11.55
C ARG A 433 9.21 24.83 11.62
N ARG A 434 9.89 25.01 10.48
CA ARG A 434 11.35 25.01 10.38
C ARG A 434 12.02 26.07 11.25
N GLU A 435 11.32 27.17 11.53
CA GLU A 435 11.76 28.26 12.39
C GLU A 435 11.83 27.91 13.89
N LYS A 436 11.27 26.75 14.31
CA LYS A 436 11.42 26.24 15.68
C LYS A 436 12.86 25.79 15.98
N LEU A 437 13.63 25.46 14.95
CA LEU A 437 15.04 25.09 15.04
C LEU A 437 15.95 26.20 14.53
N SER A 438 17.08 26.41 15.20
CA SER A 438 18.07 27.42 14.83
C SER A 438 19.13 26.83 13.90
N GLY A 439 18.97 26.97 12.58
CA GLY A 439 19.92 26.31 11.66
C GLY A 439 19.85 24.80 11.82
N SER A 440 21.00 24.13 11.85
CA SER A 440 21.10 22.69 12.11
C SER A 440 21.31 22.47 13.61
N PRO A 441 20.40 21.79 14.32
CA PRO A 441 20.56 21.55 15.75
C PRO A 441 21.53 20.39 16.02
N ASP A 442 22.07 20.32 17.22
CA ASP A 442 22.63 19.07 17.76
C ASP A 442 21.53 18.27 18.49
N TRP A 443 21.83 17.02 18.87
CA TRP A 443 20.87 16.16 19.56
C TRP A 443 20.51 16.66 20.97
N ASP A 444 21.42 17.38 21.64
CA ASP A 444 21.16 17.98 22.96
C ASP A 444 20.14 19.13 22.89
N GLU A 445 20.26 20.02 21.89
CA GLU A 445 19.29 21.09 21.64
C GLU A 445 17.89 20.50 21.39
N LEU A 446 17.81 19.44 20.58
CA LEU A 446 16.55 18.75 20.28
C LEU A 446 15.91 18.17 21.54
N LEU A 447 16.67 17.40 22.33
CA LEU A 447 16.19 16.81 23.58
C LEU A 447 15.74 17.87 24.57
N THR A 448 16.54 18.93 24.75
CA THR A 448 16.23 20.01 25.69
C THR A 448 14.96 20.75 25.29
N LYS A 449 14.77 21.03 23.99
CA LYS A 449 13.55 21.65 23.47
C LYS A 449 12.34 20.75 23.62
N ALA A 450 12.51 19.46 23.38
CA ALA A 450 11.45 18.47 23.52
C ALA A 450 11.00 18.32 24.98
N ALA A 451 11.95 18.10 25.89
CA ALA A 451 11.70 18.02 27.32
C ALA A 451 11.07 19.33 27.87
N GLY A 452 11.45 20.48 27.31
CA GLY A 452 10.86 21.77 27.65
C GLY A 452 9.46 22.03 27.07
N GLY A 453 8.95 21.16 26.21
CA GLY A 453 7.67 21.32 25.50
C GLY A 453 7.67 22.40 24.42
N GLU A 454 8.85 22.85 23.96
CA GLU A 454 8.97 23.80 22.84
C GLU A 454 8.76 23.11 21.48
N LEU A 455 9.04 21.80 21.43
CA LEU A 455 9.04 20.96 20.24
C LEU A 455 8.46 19.58 20.61
N SER A 456 7.56 19.02 19.80
CA SER A 456 7.25 17.58 19.87
C SER A 456 8.11 16.81 18.87
N ILE A 457 8.78 15.74 19.33
CA ILE A 457 9.62 14.90 18.46
C ILE A 457 9.11 13.47 18.49
N ALA A 458 8.46 13.02 17.42
CA ALA A 458 8.14 11.60 17.26
C ALA A 458 9.40 10.82 16.86
N ILE A 459 9.57 9.64 17.45
CA ILE A 459 10.70 8.74 17.23
C ILE A 459 10.12 7.38 16.87
N ASP A 460 10.68 6.75 15.85
CA ASP A 460 10.33 5.39 15.40
C ASP A 460 10.72 4.34 16.44
N ASP A 461 10.19 3.11 16.35
CA ASP A 461 10.45 2.07 17.35
C ASP A 461 11.94 1.68 17.41
N PRO A 462 12.64 1.89 18.53
CA PRO A 462 14.05 1.56 18.60
C PRO A 462 14.38 0.09 18.54
N ILE A 463 13.45 -0.80 18.88
CA ILE A 463 13.71 -2.24 18.84
C ILE A 463 13.51 -2.78 17.42
N GLY A 464 12.38 -2.48 16.77
CA GLY A 464 12.04 -3.02 15.46
C GLY A 464 12.60 -2.23 14.26
N SER A 465 12.90 -0.92 14.42
CA SER A 465 13.27 -0.05 13.31
C SER A 465 14.73 0.42 13.34
N THR A 466 15.33 0.60 12.16
CA THR A 466 16.67 1.18 12.04
C THR A 466 16.71 2.65 12.42
N SER A 467 15.68 3.42 12.05
CA SER A 467 15.58 4.85 12.40
C SER A 467 15.49 5.06 13.90
N GLY A 468 14.65 4.28 14.59
CA GLY A 468 14.49 4.33 16.04
C GLY A 468 15.75 3.88 16.77
N MET A 469 16.41 2.82 16.28
CA MET A 469 17.68 2.35 16.83
C MET A 469 18.76 3.42 16.69
N ALA A 470 18.95 3.95 15.48
CA ALA A 470 19.92 5.01 15.21
C ALA A 470 19.66 6.25 16.06
N THR A 471 18.40 6.63 16.23
CA THR A 471 17.99 7.72 17.12
C THR A 471 18.37 7.41 18.56
N SER A 472 18.05 6.21 19.06
CA SER A 472 18.40 5.82 20.43
C SER A 472 19.89 5.81 20.68
N VAL A 473 20.69 5.37 19.72
CA VAL A 473 22.15 5.42 19.81
C VAL A 473 22.63 6.88 19.82
N ALA A 474 22.15 7.72 18.89
CA ALA A 474 22.53 9.13 18.81
C ALA A 474 22.20 9.90 20.11
N LEU A 475 20.99 9.68 20.64
CA LEU A 475 20.56 10.30 21.89
C LEU A 475 21.41 9.82 23.07
N ASN A 476 21.73 8.53 23.18
CA ASN A 476 22.60 8.03 24.24
C ASN A 476 24.02 8.59 24.13
N GLU A 477 24.58 8.75 22.93
CA GLU A 477 25.88 9.41 22.74
C GLU A 477 25.88 10.85 23.22
N ALA A 478 24.87 11.62 22.84
CA ALA A 478 24.70 13.01 23.28
C ALA A 478 24.52 13.10 24.81
N LEU A 479 23.69 12.23 25.37
CA LEU A 479 23.42 12.19 26.81
C LEU A 479 24.66 11.83 27.63
N VAL A 480 25.45 10.84 27.21
CA VAL A 480 26.70 10.45 27.90
C VAL A 480 27.78 11.53 27.80
N ALA A 481 27.77 12.34 26.74
CA ALA A 481 28.72 13.42 26.56
C ALA A 481 28.49 14.59 27.53
N ASP A 482 27.22 14.97 27.73
CA ASP A 482 26.88 16.26 28.34
C ASP A 482 26.04 16.18 29.63
N HIS A 483 25.53 15.00 30.02
CA HIS A 483 24.66 14.83 31.19
C HIS A 483 25.07 13.67 32.10
N ASP A 484 24.73 13.77 33.39
CA ASP A 484 24.78 12.61 34.29
C ASP A 484 23.57 11.68 34.03
N GLU A 485 23.70 10.38 34.35
CA GLU A 485 22.72 9.33 33.99
C GLU A 485 21.27 9.63 34.45
N GLU A 486 21.08 10.21 35.63
CA GLU A 486 19.75 10.54 36.16
C GLU A 486 19.07 11.67 35.37
N ASP A 487 19.84 12.72 35.03
CA ASP A 487 19.35 13.87 34.26
C ASP A 487 19.06 13.45 32.81
N ALA A 488 19.92 12.61 32.22
CA ALA A 488 19.75 12.06 30.89
C ALA A 488 18.45 11.25 30.73
N VAL A 489 18.18 10.36 31.69
CA VAL A 489 16.94 9.56 31.72
C VAL A 489 15.71 10.45 31.93
N GLY A 490 15.84 11.52 32.71
CA GLY A 490 14.78 12.52 32.91
C GLY A 490 14.44 13.27 31.62
N LEU A 491 15.45 13.84 30.96
CA LEU A 491 15.28 14.57 29.71
C LEU A 491 14.65 13.72 28.61
N LEU A 492 15.13 12.48 28.44
CA LEU A 492 14.60 11.59 27.42
C LEU A 492 13.14 11.23 27.69
N ARG A 493 12.78 10.98 28.96
CA ARG A 493 11.39 10.72 29.35
C ARG A 493 10.49 11.93 29.07
N ASP A 494 10.93 13.12 29.44
CA ASP A 494 10.15 14.34 29.26
C ASP A 494 9.99 14.66 27.76
N ALA A 495 11.03 14.38 26.95
CA ALA A 495 10.97 14.50 25.49
C ALA A 495 9.94 13.54 24.87
N ILE A 496 9.95 12.26 25.26
CA ILE A 496 8.96 11.27 24.78
C ILE A 496 7.54 11.67 25.22
N ALA A 497 7.39 12.20 26.44
CA ALA A 497 6.10 12.66 26.97
C ALA A 497 5.57 13.94 26.28
N SER A 498 6.41 14.65 25.52
CA SER A 498 6.00 15.84 24.76
C SER A 498 5.26 15.52 23.46
N VAL A 499 5.34 14.27 22.99
CA VAL A 499 4.70 13.84 21.73
C VAL A 499 3.20 13.70 21.97
N PRO A 500 2.34 14.38 21.17
CA PRO A 500 0.89 14.18 21.22
C PRO A 500 0.54 12.70 21.09
N ASP A 501 -0.44 12.23 21.86
CA ASP A 501 -0.81 10.82 21.86
C ASP A 501 -1.05 10.35 20.42
N GLU A 502 -1.80 11.09 19.59
CA GLU A 502 -2.15 10.73 18.21
C GLU A 502 -0.97 10.52 17.23
N LEU A 503 0.26 10.90 17.61
CA LEU A 503 1.46 10.78 16.76
C LEU A 503 2.44 9.71 17.25
N ALA A 504 2.12 9.04 18.35
CA ALA A 504 3.14 8.47 19.18
C ALA A 504 3.12 6.95 19.18
N GLY A 505 4.25 6.34 18.86
CA GLY A 505 4.33 4.90 18.73
C GLY A 505 3.44 4.44 17.59
N GLU A 506 3.94 4.58 16.37
CA GLU A 506 3.58 3.73 15.26
C GLU A 506 4.84 3.45 14.45
N ASP A 507 4.79 2.43 13.59
CA ASP A 507 5.73 2.32 12.48
C ASP A 507 5.72 3.63 11.68
N ILE A 508 6.90 4.19 11.42
CA ILE A 508 7.03 5.51 10.79
C ILE A 508 6.31 5.61 9.44
N THR A 509 6.26 4.54 8.63
CA THR A 509 5.58 4.56 7.33
C THR A 509 4.06 4.69 7.51
N ARG A 510 3.49 4.04 8.53
CA ARG A 510 2.07 4.14 8.90
C ARG A 510 1.73 5.50 9.47
N LEU A 511 2.56 6.02 10.38
CA LEU A 511 2.40 7.37 10.94
C LEU A 511 2.34 8.40 9.82
N MET A 512 3.30 8.37 8.90
CA MET A 512 3.37 9.32 7.80
C MET A 512 2.21 9.15 6.81
N ASN A 513 1.70 7.93 6.63
CA ASN A 513 0.46 7.72 5.88
C ASN A 513 -0.76 8.34 6.59
N ARG A 514 -0.93 8.16 7.91
CA ARG A 514 -2.01 8.81 8.67
C ARG A 514 -1.92 10.34 8.57
N VAL A 515 -0.73 10.91 8.75
CA VAL A 515 -0.47 12.35 8.60
C VAL A 515 -0.79 12.83 7.18
N TYR A 516 -0.53 12.00 6.17
CA TYR A 516 -0.90 12.30 4.78
C TYR A 516 -2.43 12.27 4.55
N GLN A 517 -3.15 11.30 5.12
CA GLN A 517 -4.61 11.20 5.00
C GLN A 517 -5.33 12.27 5.83
N ASN A 518 -4.75 12.68 6.96
CA ASN A 518 -5.32 13.62 7.91
C ASN A 518 -4.40 14.85 8.13
N PRO A 519 -4.60 15.94 7.38
CA PRO A 519 -3.83 17.17 7.52
C PRO A 519 -3.86 17.81 8.93
N ASP A 520 -4.86 17.51 9.76
CA ASP A 520 -4.92 18.04 11.12
C ASP A 520 -3.87 17.39 12.04
N LEU A 521 -3.43 16.16 11.76
CA LEU A 521 -2.31 15.52 12.46
C LEU A 521 -0.99 16.21 12.14
N LEU A 522 -0.80 16.65 10.89
CA LEU A 522 0.38 17.43 10.49
C LEU A 522 0.52 18.72 11.31
N ALA A 523 -0.59 19.37 11.65
CA ALA A 523 -0.58 20.60 12.45
C ALA A 523 -0.06 20.39 13.89
N GLN A 524 -0.17 19.16 14.39
CA GLN A 524 0.26 18.74 15.73
C GLN A 524 1.70 18.21 15.76
N MET A 525 2.22 17.83 14.59
CA MET A 525 3.55 17.27 14.42
C MET A 525 4.57 18.39 14.22
N ASP A 526 5.51 18.54 15.15
CA ASP A 526 6.61 19.50 14.97
C ASP A 526 7.82 18.87 14.26
N ALA A 527 8.24 17.70 14.71
CA ALA A 527 9.35 16.95 14.13
C ALA A 527 9.15 15.44 14.26
N VAL A 528 9.73 14.70 13.33
CA VAL A 528 9.86 13.25 13.37
C VAL A 528 11.27 12.86 12.99
N VAL A 529 11.89 11.95 13.74
CA VAL A 529 13.24 11.47 13.44
C VAL A 529 13.15 10.17 12.65
N ALA A 530 13.59 10.19 11.40
CA ALA A 530 13.59 9.04 10.50
C ALA A 530 14.59 9.22 9.35
N GLN A 531 14.68 8.24 8.46
CA GLN A 531 15.42 8.42 7.21
C GLN A 531 14.80 9.51 6.32
N GLU A 532 15.66 10.28 5.63
CA GLU A 532 15.24 11.37 4.74
C GLU A 532 14.24 10.94 3.65
N GLN A 533 14.33 9.67 3.20
CA GLN A 533 13.46 9.11 2.17
C GLN A 533 11.99 9.07 2.59
N THR A 534 11.70 8.97 3.89
CA THR A 534 10.34 9.00 4.42
C THR A 534 9.64 10.33 4.12
N ALA A 535 10.32 11.46 4.31
CA ALA A 535 9.79 12.77 3.95
C ALA A 535 9.64 12.93 2.42
N TYR A 536 10.54 12.30 1.65
CA TYR A 536 10.47 12.33 0.20
C TYR A 536 9.20 11.65 -0.29
N LEU A 537 8.94 10.41 0.13
CA LEU A 537 7.74 9.66 -0.20
C LEU A 537 6.45 10.39 0.20
N TYR A 538 6.41 10.92 1.44
CA TYR A 538 5.29 11.73 1.91
C TYR A 538 5.05 12.95 0.99
N ASN A 539 6.11 13.70 0.66
CA ASN A 539 5.97 14.86 -0.21
C ASN A 539 5.55 14.48 -1.62
N CYS A 540 5.94 13.31 -2.12
CA CYS A 540 5.52 12.75 -3.40
C CYS A 540 4.10 12.15 -3.39
N GLN A 541 3.34 12.34 -2.30
CA GLN A 541 1.96 11.88 -2.13
C GLN A 541 1.80 10.35 -2.06
N ASP A 542 2.86 9.63 -1.70
CA ASP A 542 2.84 8.17 -1.58
C ASP A 542 3.69 7.70 -0.39
N PRO A 543 3.27 7.98 0.85
CA PRO A 543 4.04 7.68 2.06
C PRO A 543 4.25 6.19 2.33
N LEU A 544 3.49 5.30 1.68
CA LEU A 544 3.65 3.84 1.79
C LEU A 544 4.52 3.24 0.67
N GLY A 545 4.86 4.00 -0.37
CA GLY A 545 5.72 3.51 -1.44
C GLY A 545 5.07 2.41 -2.29
N SER A 546 4.01 2.74 -3.03
CA SER A 546 3.25 1.78 -3.84
C SER A 546 3.93 1.36 -5.16
N ASP A 547 3.50 0.23 -5.74
CA ASP A 547 4.06 -0.33 -6.99
C ASP A 547 3.95 0.60 -8.21
N ASP A 548 3.09 1.62 -8.17
CA ASP A 548 2.95 2.65 -9.22
C ASP A 548 3.51 4.03 -8.84
N PHE A 549 4.39 4.06 -7.83
CA PHE A 549 5.04 5.25 -7.32
C PHE A 549 5.60 6.14 -8.44
N SER A 550 5.29 7.43 -8.37
CA SER A 550 6.00 8.44 -9.14
C SER A 550 5.93 9.80 -8.48
N CYS A 551 7.09 10.42 -8.22
CA CYS A 551 7.16 11.78 -7.71
C CYS A 551 6.93 12.84 -8.80
N ARG A 552 5.74 12.82 -9.42
CA ARG A 552 5.37 13.80 -10.47
C ARG A 552 4.70 15.04 -9.92
N ASP A 553 3.88 14.85 -8.91
CA ASP A 553 3.16 15.88 -8.18
C ASP A 553 3.61 15.79 -6.72
N THR A 554 3.80 16.95 -6.08
CA THR A 554 4.12 17.01 -4.66
C THR A 554 2.93 17.50 -3.86
N VAL A 555 2.93 17.29 -2.54
CA VAL A 555 2.01 17.96 -1.63
C VAL A 555 2.11 19.49 -1.78
N ASP A 556 1.05 20.18 -1.36
CA ASP A 556 1.03 21.64 -1.31
C ASP A 556 2.08 22.17 -0.31
N ASP A 557 2.56 23.40 -0.53
CA ASP A 557 3.71 23.98 0.20
C ASP A 557 3.46 24.11 1.72
N ASP A 558 2.21 24.31 2.14
CA ASP A 558 1.79 24.35 3.55
C ASP A 558 1.80 22.98 4.24
N ARG A 559 1.78 21.90 3.44
CA ARG A 559 1.84 20.52 3.91
C ARG A 559 3.22 19.87 3.75
N ARG A 560 4.14 20.55 3.08
CA ARG A 560 5.45 20.03 2.70
C ARG A 560 6.32 19.74 3.93
N MET A 561 6.99 18.59 3.90
CA MET A 561 8.02 18.20 4.85
C MET A 561 9.42 18.57 4.33
N VAL A 562 10.35 18.85 5.23
CA VAL A 562 11.77 19.07 4.93
C VAL A 562 12.62 18.17 5.81
N ALA A 563 13.80 17.80 5.33
CA ALA A 563 14.79 17.05 6.11
C ALA A 563 15.89 17.99 6.60
N VAL A 564 16.16 17.95 7.90
CA VAL A 564 17.24 18.70 8.55
C VAL A 564 18.24 17.71 9.11
N SER A 565 19.50 17.80 8.69
CA SER A 565 20.58 17.02 9.28
C SER A 565 21.01 17.66 10.61
N PRO A 566 21.27 16.86 11.66
CA PRO A 566 21.91 17.36 12.88
C PRO A 566 23.37 17.79 12.61
N ASP A 567 23.90 18.68 13.43
CA ASP A 567 25.27 19.25 13.28
C ASP A 567 26.39 18.35 13.84
N ASP A 568 26.04 17.35 14.64
CA ASP A 568 26.95 16.46 15.37
C ASP A 568 26.89 15.01 14.84
N THR A 569 25.89 14.21 15.26
CA THR A 569 25.83 12.77 15.00
C THR A 569 24.89 12.46 13.85
N ILE A 570 25.46 12.04 12.71
CA ILE A 570 24.72 11.70 11.49
C ILE A 570 24.99 10.23 11.14
N TYR A 571 24.04 9.34 11.41
CA TYR A 571 24.13 7.96 10.95
C TYR A 571 23.71 7.83 9.49
N ALA A 572 24.51 7.09 8.74
CA ALA A 572 24.18 6.66 7.38
C ALA A 572 23.57 5.26 7.41
N PHE A 573 22.63 5.05 6.49
CA PHE A 573 22.02 3.76 6.23
C PHE A 573 22.51 3.28 4.87
N ASP A 574 23.20 2.14 4.84
CA ASP A 574 23.92 1.63 3.68
C ASP A 574 23.13 0.58 2.88
N HIS A 575 21.95 0.17 3.36
CA HIS A 575 21.03 -0.76 2.70
C HIS A 575 21.76 -1.96 2.08
N PRO A 576 22.36 -2.84 2.90
CA PRO A 576 23.21 -3.91 2.42
C PRO A 576 22.38 -5.05 1.84
N ALA A 577 22.92 -5.72 0.82
CA ALA A 577 22.46 -7.04 0.39
C ALA A 577 23.20 -8.11 1.21
N VAL A 578 22.45 -8.80 2.07
CA VAL A 578 22.93 -9.80 3.04
C VAL A 578 22.52 -11.21 2.57
N PRO A 579 23.45 -12.00 2.00
CA PRO A 579 23.17 -13.37 1.61
C PRO A 579 22.98 -14.26 2.85
N MET A 580 21.98 -15.13 2.85
CA MET A 580 21.69 -16.05 3.97
C MET A 580 22.40 -17.40 3.79
N ALA A 581 22.63 -18.12 4.89
CA ALA A 581 23.33 -19.41 4.89
C ALA A 581 22.67 -20.48 4.00
N SER A 582 21.37 -20.33 3.65
CA SER A 582 20.70 -21.20 2.68
C SER A 582 21.40 -21.19 1.32
N LEU A 583 21.96 -20.04 0.91
CA LEU A 583 22.69 -19.87 -0.34
C LEU A 583 24.00 -20.65 -0.33
N ASP A 584 24.60 -20.93 0.83
CA ASP A 584 25.85 -21.69 0.92
C ASP A 584 25.71 -23.12 0.39
N SER A 585 24.50 -23.67 0.47
CA SER A 585 24.17 -25.03 0.07
C SER A 585 23.49 -25.15 -1.31
N ASP A 586 23.05 -24.05 -1.92
CA ASP A 586 22.29 -24.03 -3.18
C ASP A 586 22.94 -23.09 -4.22
N GLU A 587 23.70 -23.68 -5.14
CA GLU A 587 24.39 -22.96 -6.21
C GLU A 587 23.45 -22.22 -7.17
N ALA A 588 22.27 -22.78 -7.44
CA ALA A 588 21.33 -22.14 -8.36
C ALA A 588 20.76 -20.86 -7.72
N LYS A 589 20.34 -20.94 -6.45
CA LYS A 589 19.88 -19.77 -5.71
C LYS A 589 20.99 -18.75 -5.53
N ARG A 590 22.22 -19.17 -5.20
CA ARG A 590 23.38 -18.28 -5.07
C ARG A 590 23.60 -17.47 -6.36
N SER A 591 23.62 -18.16 -7.51
CA SER A 591 23.82 -17.49 -8.81
C SER A 591 22.73 -16.47 -9.14
N VAL A 592 21.46 -16.79 -8.84
CA VAL A 592 20.35 -15.84 -9.02
C VAL A 592 20.45 -14.67 -8.04
N SER A 593 20.80 -14.93 -6.78
CA SER A 593 21.00 -13.90 -5.76
C SER A 593 22.10 -12.91 -6.15
N GLU A 594 23.29 -13.41 -6.54
CA GLU A 594 24.41 -12.58 -7.00
C GLU A 594 24.00 -11.73 -8.22
N ALA A 595 23.31 -12.33 -9.20
CA ALA A 595 22.85 -11.61 -10.37
C ALA A 595 21.78 -10.56 -10.04
N PHE A 596 20.91 -10.81 -9.06
CA PHE A 596 19.93 -9.85 -8.59
C PHE A 596 20.59 -8.67 -7.87
N VAL A 597 21.55 -8.93 -6.98
CA VAL A 597 22.35 -7.88 -6.32
C VAL A 597 23.11 -7.03 -7.35
N ASP A 598 23.73 -7.66 -8.35
CA ASP A 598 24.36 -6.96 -9.46
C ASP A 598 23.35 -6.11 -10.26
N TYR A 599 22.13 -6.63 -10.48
CA TYR A 599 21.06 -5.90 -11.13
C TYR A 599 20.67 -4.63 -10.35
N LEU A 600 20.54 -4.70 -9.03
CA LEU A 600 20.24 -3.55 -8.16
C LEU A 600 21.31 -2.45 -8.25
N ARG A 601 22.56 -2.82 -8.57
CA ARG A 601 23.68 -1.90 -8.80
C ARG A 601 23.75 -1.33 -10.22
N THR A 602 22.91 -1.80 -11.15
CA THR A 602 22.89 -1.28 -12.53
C THR A 602 22.44 0.17 -12.58
N LYS A 603 22.81 0.88 -13.65
CA LYS A 603 22.35 2.26 -13.89
C LYS A 603 20.82 2.37 -13.99
N LYS A 604 20.14 1.29 -14.39
CA LYS A 604 18.67 1.24 -14.49
C LYS A 604 18.08 1.23 -13.08
N ALA A 605 18.45 0.26 -12.25
CA ALA A 605 17.99 0.16 -10.87
C ALA A 605 18.39 1.38 -10.02
N GLN A 606 19.64 1.83 -10.10
CA GLN A 606 20.12 3.02 -9.39
C GLN A 606 19.39 4.31 -9.80
N LYS A 607 18.82 4.37 -11.00
CA LYS A 607 17.97 5.50 -11.40
C LYS A 607 16.63 5.45 -10.69
N GLU A 608 16.06 4.27 -10.48
CA GLU A 608 14.82 4.09 -9.74
C GLU A 608 15.02 4.34 -8.24
N PHE A 609 16.11 3.86 -7.62
CA PHE A 609 16.49 4.25 -6.24
C PHE A 609 16.50 5.77 -6.04
N ARG A 610 17.12 6.52 -6.95
CA ARG A 610 17.11 7.99 -6.89
C ARG A 610 15.73 8.60 -7.11
N ALA A 611 14.90 7.97 -7.95
CA ALA A 611 13.53 8.41 -8.18
C ALA A 611 12.66 8.22 -6.93
N TRP A 612 13.00 7.24 -6.09
CA TRP A 612 12.36 6.91 -4.82
C TRP A 612 12.99 7.62 -3.60
N GLY A 613 13.91 8.58 -3.82
CA GLY A 613 14.48 9.37 -2.73
C GLY A 613 15.66 8.72 -2.01
N PHE A 614 16.35 7.76 -2.61
CA PHE A 614 17.61 7.24 -2.08
C PHE A 614 18.83 7.99 -2.64
N ARG A 615 19.90 8.05 -1.84
CA ARG A 615 21.25 8.44 -2.26
C ARG A 615 21.90 7.32 -3.07
N ALA A 616 23.01 7.66 -3.74
CA ALA A 616 23.78 6.67 -4.47
C ALA A 616 24.42 5.68 -3.49
N ALA A 617 24.40 4.41 -3.87
CA ALA A 617 24.82 3.33 -3.01
C ALA A 617 26.34 3.36 -2.71
N GLY A 618 26.68 3.48 -1.42
CA GLY A 618 28.05 3.69 -0.94
C GLY A 618 28.52 5.15 -0.96
N GLU A 619 27.63 6.10 -1.22
CA GLU A 619 27.91 7.55 -1.21
C GLU A 619 26.88 8.30 -0.33
N PRO A 620 26.76 7.97 0.97
CA PRO A 620 25.77 8.60 1.86
C PRO A 620 25.99 10.12 2.02
N GLU A 621 27.22 10.61 1.83
CA GLU A 621 27.55 12.03 1.95
C GLU A 621 26.96 12.89 0.83
N LYS A 622 26.59 12.28 -0.31
CA LYS A 622 26.17 12.99 -1.52
C LYS A 622 24.67 12.94 -1.73
N VAL A 623 24.04 14.11 -1.53
CA VAL A 623 22.60 14.24 -1.76
C VAL A 623 22.29 14.23 -3.26
N THR A 624 21.13 13.68 -3.61
CA THR A 624 20.65 13.68 -4.99
C THR A 624 19.92 14.99 -5.30
N ASP A 625 19.83 15.35 -6.59
CA ASP A 625 19.04 16.51 -7.01
C ASP A 625 17.57 16.37 -6.58
N GLN A 626 17.03 15.15 -6.61
CA GLN A 626 15.67 14.84 -6.18
C GLN A 626 15.43 15.16 -4.71
N LEU A 627 16.30 14.69 -3.81
CA LEU A 627 16.19 14.96 -2.38
C LEU A 627 16.38 16.45 -2.09
N ARG A 628 17.32 17.10 -2.76
CA ARG A 628 17.54 18.54 -2.63
C ARG A 628 16.32 19.37 -3.07
N GLU A 629 15.63 18.96 -4.13
CA GLU A 629 14.46 19.69 -4.66
C GLU A 629 13.18 19.45 -3.85
N VAL A 630 12.96 18.21 -3.38
CA VAL A 630 11.67 17.81 -2.78
C VAL A 630 11.64 18.00 -1.27
N ILE A 631 12.77 17.81 -0.56
CA ILE A 631 12.82 17.86 0.91
C ILE A 631 13.89 18.81 1.46
N ASP A 632 14.53 19.64 0.61
CA ASP A 632 15.64 20.53 0.97
C ASP A 632 16.84 19.82 1.64
N ALA A 633 17.06 18.54 1.37
CA ALA A 633 18.19 17.82 1.94
C ALA A 633 19.54 18.34 1.40
N ASP A 634 20.56 18.25 2.24
CA ASP A 634 21.91 18.72 1.96
C ASP A 634 22.96 17.60 1.91
N ASP A 635 24.15 17.94 1.37
CA ASP A 635 25.34 17.10 1.52
C ASP A 635 25.68 17.04 3.01
N VAL A 636 26.06 15.86 3.50
CA VAL A 636 26.59 15.72 4.87
C VAL A 636 28.11 15.66 4.80
N GLU A 637 28.79 16.38 5.68
CA GLU A 637 30.26 16.47 5.64
C GLU A 637 30.93 15.17 6.10
N THR A 638 30.38 14.56 7.14
CA THR A 638 30.87 13.32 7.76
C THR A 638 29.71 12.51 8.28
N VAL A 639 29.81 11.18 8.16
CA VAL A 639 28.89 10.23 8.78
C VAL A 639 29.54 9.63 10.02
N THR A 640 28.76 9.45 11.08
CA THR A 640 29.22 8.88 12.36
C THR A 640 29.33 7.36 12.23
N PRO A 641 30.48 6.76 12.61
CA PRO A 641 30.59 5.30 12.66
C PRO A 641 29.70 4.74 13.77
N TRP A 642 29.08 3.59 13.52
CA TRP A 642 28.31 2.89 14.55
C TRP A 642 29.22 2.42 15.71
N PRO A 643 28.72 2.45 16.96
CA PRO A 643 29.38 1.78 18.09
C PRO A 643 29.48 0.26 17.88
N GLU A 644 30.26 -0.41 18.73
CA GLU A 644 30.33 -1.87 18.73
C GLU A 644 28.94 -2.51 18.95
N PRO A 645 28.59 -3.65 18.31
CA PRO A 645 27.25 -4.23 18.34
C PRO A 645 26.68 -4.41 19.75
N LYS A 646 27.52 -4.79 20.72
CA LYS A 646 27.12 -4.92 22.12
C LYS A 646 26.61 -3.61 22.73
N THR A 647 27.27 -2.49 22.42
CA THR A 647 26.85 -1.16 22.88
C THR A 647 25.54 -0.75 22.21
N VAL A 648 25.41 -1.00 20.91
CA VAL A 648 24.16 -0.76 20.16
C VAL A 648 23.01 -1.55 20.78
N ASN A 649 23.19 -2.85 21.03
CA ASN A 649 22.18 -3.70 21.65
C ASN A 649 21.80 -3.23 23.06
N GLN A 650 22.79 -2.81 23.85
CA GLN A 650 22.56 -2.27 25.19
C GLN A 650 21.70 -0.99 25.15
N TRP A 651 22.07 -0.02 24.30
CA TRP A 651 21.35 1.25 24.19
C TRP A 651 19.96 1.09 23.57
N ARG A 652 19.82 0.17 22.62
CA ARG A 652 18.53 -0.24 22.06
C ARG A 652 17.56 -0.69 23.16
N HIS A 653 18.01 -1.56 24.06
CA HIS A 653 17.20 -2.05 25.18
C HIS A 653 17.00 -1.04 26.32
N GLN A 654 17.93 -0.10 26.51
CA GLN A 654 17.77 0.96 27.51
C GLN A 654 16.53 1.83 27.22
N TRP A 655 16.06 1.90 25.97
CA TRP A 655 14.81 2.56 25.62
C TRP A 655 13.59 2.04 26.38
N GLN A 656 13.55 0.75 26.73
CA GLN A 656 12.47 0.15 27.54
C GLN A 656 12.33 0.78 28.93
N ASN A 657 13.38 1.45 29.42
CA ASN A 657 13.36 2.14 30.70
C ASN A 657 12.82 3.57 30.61
N VAL A 658 12.75 4.16 29.42
CA VAL A 658 12.27 5.52 29.18
C VAL A 658 10.91 5.58 28.47
N ARG A 659 10.38 4.45 27.99
CA ARG A 659 9.01 4.37 27.45
C ARG A 659 7.97 4.92 28.43
N LEU A 660 6.90 5.49 27.89
CA LEU A 660 5.78 5.95 28.69
C LEU A 660 5.11 4.79 29.45
N PRO A 661 4.55 5.06 30.64
CA PRO A 661 3.71 4.10 31.34
C PRO A 661 2.54 3.64 30.47
N VAL A 662 2.21 2.35 30.53
CA VAL A 662 1.07 1.78 29.79
C VAL A 662 -0.03 1.32 30.73
N ARG A 663 -1.26 1.41 30.24
CA ARG A 663 -2.48 0.90 30.88
C ARG A 663 -3.03 -0.26 30.04
N VAL A 664 -2.97 -1.46 30.58
CA VAL A 664 -3.30 -2.69 29.85
C VAL A 664 -4.57 -3.30 30.43
N LEU A 665 -5.54 -3.61 29.58
CA LEU A 665 -6.61 -4.55 29.91
C LEU A 665 -6.36 -5.88 29.20
N LEU A 666 -5.99 -6.90 29.96
CA LEU A 666 -5.85 -8.27 29.45
C LEU A 666 -7.23 -8.90 29.37
N SER A 667 -7.78 -9.10 28.17
CA SER A 667 -9.08 -9.75 27.95
C SER A 667 -8.85 -11.19 27.47
N VAL A 668 -9.24 -12.16 28.30
CA VAL A 668 -8.96 -13.59 28.08
C VAL A 668 -10.23 -14.34 27.72
N ASP A 669 -10.21 -15.01 26.56
CA ASP A 669 -11.25 -15.95 26.16
C ASP A 669 -11.21 -17.21 27.02
N THR A 670 -12.35 -17.50 27.62
CA THR A 670 -12.64 -18.64 28.49
C THR A 670 -13.87 -19.39 27.98
N SER A 671 -14.19 -19.26 26.69
CA SER A 671 -15.25 -20.02 26.06
C SER A 671 -14.94 -21.52 26.05
N GLY A 672 -15.97 -22.34 25.84
CA GLY A 672 -15.80 -23.79 25.78
C GLY A 672 -14.80 -24.23 24.70
N SER A 673 -14.71 -23.50 23.58
CA SER A 673 -13.80 -23.80 22.47
C SER A 673 -12.33 -23.74 22.87
N MET A 674 -11.99 -22.96 23.89
CA MET A 674 -10.63 -22.87 24.44
C MET A 674 -10.15 -24.18 25.11
N GLU A 675 -11.05 -25.15 25.33
CA GLU A 675 -10.71 -26.49 25.81
C GLU A 675 -11.17 -27.57 24.82
N GLN A 676 -12.41 -27.49 24.32
CA GLN A 676 -13.01 -28.48 23.41
C GLN A 676 -14.06 -27.87 22.46
N ILE A 677 -14.14 -28.37 21.23
CA ILE A 677 -15.29 -28.13 20.31
C ILE A 677 -15.96 -29.46 19.98
N ASP A 678 -17.29 -29.52 20.08
CA ASP A 678 -18.09 -30.72 19.80
C ASP A 678 -17.60 -31.99 20.54
N GLY A 679 -17.00 -31.81 21.71
CA GLY A 679 -16.43 -32.89 22.53
C GLY A 679 -15.11 -33.47 22.00
N GLN A 680 -14.44 -32.78 21.06
CA GLN A 680 -13.06 -33.03 20.67
C GLN A 680 -12.14 -32.03 21.37
N ASP A 681 -11.03 -32.54 21.94
CA ASP A 681 -9.99 -31.71 22.55
C ASP A 681 -9.39 -30.75 21.52
N ARG A 682 -9.39 -29.45 21.82
CA ARG A 682 -8.59 -28.46 21.09
C ARG A 682 -7.24 -28.35 21.75
N ARG A 683 -6.19 -28.64 20.99
CA ARG A 683 -4.82 -28.62 21.49
C ARG A 683 -3.92 -27.95 20.48
N VAL A 684 -3.03 -27.11 20.97
CA VAL A 684 -1.93 -26.60 20.15
C VAL A 684 -0.97 -27.75 19.93
N ARG A 685 -0.48 -27.91 18.70
CA ARG A 685 0.48 -28.96 18.37
C ARG A 685 1.87 -28.57 18.86
N LEU A 686 2.12 -28.68 20.16
CA LEU A 686 3.38 -28.31 20.79
C LEU A 686 3.83 -29.36 21.80
N ASP A 687 5.02 -29.92 21.61
CA ASP A 687 5.64 -30.84 22.56
C ASP A 687 6.50 -30.06 23.57
N GLY A 688 6.55 -30.53 24.82
CA GLY A 688 7.40 -29.91 25.85
C GLY A 688 6.93 -28.54 26.37
N PHE A 689 5.66 -28.19 26.20
CA PHE A 689 5.11 -26.93 26.72
C PHE A 689 5.11 -26.93 28.25
N THR A 690 5.68 -25.90 28.87
CA THR A 690 5.65 -25.72 30.33
C THR A 690 4.51 -24.78 30.69
N ASP A 691 3.51 -25.31 31.40
CA ASP A 691 2.34 -24.55 31.84
C ASP A 691 2.74 -23.61 32.99
N ALA A 692 2.57 -22.30 32.80
CA ALA A 692 3.02 -21.29 33.77
C ALA A 692 2.23 -21.30 35.09
N CYS A 693 1.03 -21.88 35.12
CA CYS A 693 0.22 -22.00 36.33
C CYS A 693 0.56 -23.23 37.16
N THR A 694 1.04 -24.31 36.53
CA THR A 694 1.30 -25.59 37.20
C THR A 694 2.79 -25.95 37.28
N GLU A 695 3.63 -25.28 36.48
CA GLU A 695 5.04 -25.62 36.22
C GLU A 695 5.24 -27.06 35.68
N GLU A 696 4.16 -27.72 35.26
CA GLU A 696 4.22 -29.05 34.66
C GLU A 696 4.45 -28.94 33.15
N THR A 697 5.34 -29.77 32.64
CA THR A 697 5.55 -29.92 31.19
C THR A 697 4.51 -30.88 30.63
N THR A 698 3.76 -30.43 29.62
CA THR A 698 2.78 -31.23 28.88
C THR A 698 3.03 -31.14 27.40
N ASP A 699 2.75 -32.23 26.69
CA ASP A 699 2.63 -32.21 25.25
C ASP A 699 1.19 -31.81 24.89
N ASN A 700 1.06 -31.08 23.79
CA ASN A 700 -0.17 -30.62 23.18
C ASN A 700 -1.11 -29.92 24.18
N PRO A 701 -0.72 -28.74 24.71
CA PRO A 701 -1.53 -27.99 25.68
C PRO A 701 -2.87 -27.56 25.07
N THR A 702 -3.87 -27.39 25.93
CA THR A 702 -5.15 -26.77 25.51
C THR A 702 -4.97 -25.29 25.17
N TYR A 703 -5.89 -24.72 24.38
CA TYR A 703 -5.82 -23.31 23.99
C TYR A 703 -5.90 -22.40 25.23
N LEU A 704 -6.71 -22.76 26.23
CA LEU A 704 -6.77 -22.04 27.50
C LEU A 704 -5.45 -22.12 28.29
N GLN A 705 -4.72 -23.23 28.26
CA GLN A 705 -3.40 -23.31 28.91
C GLN A 705 -2.40 -22.37 28.25
N VAL A 706 -2.41 -22.29 26.92
CA VAL A 706 -1.57 -21.33 26.17
C VAL A 706 -1.98 -19.90 26.50
N ALA A 707 -3.29 -19.58 26.51
CA ALA A 707 -3.80 -18.26 26.87
C ALA A 707 -3.40 -17.83 28.29
N LYS A 708 -3.45 -18.75 29.27
CA LYS A 708 -3.03 -18.47 30.65
C LYS A 708 -1.55 -18.18 30.75
N SER A 709 -0.69 -19.02 30.16
CA SER A 709 0.75 -18.75 30.12
C SER A 709 1.04 -17.42 29.43
N ALA A 710 0.32 -17.13 28.35
CA ALA A 710 0.43 -15.86 27.64
C ALA A 710 0.10 -14.67 28.55
N ALA A 711 -1.06 -14.71 29.22
CA ALA A 711 -1.45 -13.63 30.13
C ALA A 711 -0.46 -13.44 31.31
N LEU A 712 0.13 -14.51 31.82
CA LEU A 712 1.14 -14.43 32.90
C LEU A 712 2.46 -13.81 32.41
N ASN A 713 2.93 -14.23 31.25
CA ASN A 713 4.12 -13.67 30.63
C ASN A 713 3.94 -12.18 30.33
N ALA A 714 2.76 -11.81 29.81
CA ALA A 714 2.39 -10.42 29.57
C ALA A 714 2.51 -9.55 30.82
N ILE A 715 2.02 -10.05 31.96
CA ILE A 715 2.17 -9.36 33.25
C ILE A 715 3.66 -9.27 33.66
N GLY A 716 4.46 -10.28 33.35
CA GLY A 716 5.91 -10.33 33.58
C GLY A 716 6.66 -9.13 32.98
N GLU A 717 6.25 -8.69 31.79
CA GLU A 717 6.90 -7.59 31.06
C GLU A 717 6.60 -6.19 31.61
N LEU A 718 5.49 -6.06 32.34
CA LEU A 718 5.07 -4.81 32.95
C LEU A 718 5.91 -4.45 34.18
N LYS A 719 6.22 -3.16 34.33
CA LYS A 719 7.06 -2.62 35.40
C LYS A 719 6.23 -2.14 36.59
N ASP A 720 6.54 -2.69 37.76
CA ASP A 720 5.94 -2.31 39.04
C ASP A 720 6.01 -0.81 39.31
N GLY A 721 4.91 -0.24 39.79
CA GLY A 721 4.78 1.18 40.15
C GLY A 721 4.76 2.14 38.96
N ARG A 722 4.92 1.64 37.73
CA ARG A 722 4.82 2.43 36.49
C ARG A 722 3.61 2.02 35.68
N ASP A 723 3.52 0.76 35.29
CA ASP A 723 2.45 0.28 34.42
C ASP A 723 1.20 -0.07 35.23
N SER A 724 0.04 0.10 34.61
CA SER A 724 -1.26 -0.28 35.18
C SER A 724 -1.84 -1.44 34.40
N VAL A 725 -2.42 -2.42 35.10
CA VAL A 725 -3.01 -3.60 34.47
C VAL A 725 -4.33 -4.00 35.13
N GLY A 726 -5.29 -4.37 34.29
CA GLY A 726 -6.51 -5.07 34.65
C GLY A 726 -6.62 -6.37 33.87
N LEU A 727 -7.53 -7.22 34.31
CA LEU A 727 -7.90 -8.51 33.73
C LEU A 727 -9.40 -8.52 33.49
N ASP A 728 -9.79 -8.84 32.28
CA ASP A 728 -11.14 -9.15 31.84
C ASP A 728 -11.17 -10.59 31.31
N TRP A 729 -12.28 -11.30 31.49
CA TRP A 729 -12.47 -12.62 30.90
C TRP A 729 -13.91 -12.82 30.44
N PHE A 730 -14.07 -13.54 29.33
CA PHE A 730 -15.39 -13.82 28.74
C PHE A 730 -15.45 -15.26 28.25
N PRO A 731 -16.63 -15.90 28.22
CA PRO A 731 -17.95 -15.49 28.71
C PRO A 731 -18.13 -15.62 30.25
N PRO A 732 -19.25 -15.11 30.82
CA PRO A 732 -20.38 -14.44 30.17
C PRO A 732 -20.13 -12.96 29.89
N ALA A 733 -20.39 -12.53 28.65
CA ALA A 733 -20.49 -11.10 28.32
C ALA A 733 -21.59 -10.40 29.14
N GLY A 734 -21.41 -9.13 29.46
CA GLY A 734 -22.36 -8.30 30.21
C GLY A 734 -22.44 -8.55 31.71
N LYS A 735 -21.41 -9.16 32.34
CA LYS A 735 -21.25 -9.23 33.80
C LYS A 735 -19.99 -8.48 34.25
N ASP A 736 -19.88 -8.16 35.53
CA ASP A 736 -18.63 -7.72 36.17
C ASP A 736 -17.61 -8.89 36.18
N THR A 737 -17.10 -9.25 35.00
CA THR A 737 -16.01 -10.23 34.79
C THR A 737 -14.69 -9.52 34.49
N SER A 738 -14.52 -8.33 35.08
CA SER A 738 -13.31 -7.54 34.97
C SER A 738 -12.79 -7.15 36.35
N THR A 739 -11.49 -6.97 36.43
CA THR A 739 -10.82 -6.34 37.56
C THR A 739 -10.58 -4.87 37.25
N GLU A 740 -10.55 -4.06 38.30
CA GLU A 740 -10.22 -2.65 38.18
C GLU A 740 -8.76 -2.51 37.74
N ILE A 741 -8.52 -1.71 36.69
CA ILE A 741 -7.20 -1.42 36.18
C ILE A 741 -6.44 -0.59 37.21
N LYS A 742 -5.36 -1.15 37.76
CA LYS A 742 -4.57 -0.54 38.85
C LYS A 742 -3.08 -0.57 38.55
N PRO A 743 -2.30 0.35 39.16
CA PRO A 743 -0.86 0.28 39.13
C PRO A 743 -0.37 -1.10 39.58
N LEU A 744 0.52 -1.68 38.78
CA LEU A 744 1.11 -2.97 39.06
C LEU A 744 2.00 -2.85 40.29
N SER A 745 1.86 -3.83 41.17
CA SER A 745 2.70 -3.99 42.35
C SER A 745 2.88 -5.48 42.59
N SER A 746 3.88 -5.88 43.37
CA SER A 746 3.97 -7.26 43.87
C SER A 746 2.65 -7.85 44.42
N THR A 747 1.77 -7.02 45.00
CA THR A 747 0.47 -7.48 45.50
C THR A 747 -0.56 -7.65 44.38
N THR A 748 -0.69 -6.65 43.50
CA THR A 748 -1.58 -6.70 42.33
C THR A 748 -1.19 -7.83 41.40
N ARG A 749 0.11 -7.98 41.13
CA ARG A 749 0.71 -9.07 40.33
C ARG A 749 0.29 -10.42 40.86
N ALA A 750 0.57 -10.71 42.13
CA ALA A 750 0.20 -11.98 42.75
C ALA A 750 -1.32 -12.22 42.78
N GLN A 751 -2.14 -11.17 42.76
CA GLN A 751 -3.59 -11.30 42.63
C GLN A 751 -4.00 -11.74 41.22
N LEU A 752 -3.53 -11.03 40.20
CA LEU A 752 -3.82 -11.32 38.80
C LEU A 752 -3.32 -12.72 38.40
N GLU A 753 -2.12 -13.10 38.85
CA GLU A 753 -1.56 -14.44 38.61
C GLU A 753 -2.50 -15.55 39.11
N ARG A 754 -3.07 -15.38 40.32
CA ARG A 754 -4.03 -16.36 40.86
C ARG A 754 -5.33 -16.39 40.06
N GLU A 755 -5.87 -15.22 39.72
CA GLU A 755 -7.12 -15.11 38.99
C GLU A 755 -7.01 -15.71 37.59
N ILE A 756 -5.92 -15.46 36.87
CA ILE A 756 -5.62 -16.08 35.57
C ILE A 756 -5.56 -17.60 35.70
N CYS A 757 -4.84 -18.11 36.70
CA CYS A 757 -4.72 -19.56 36.88
C CYS A 757 -6.06 -20.23 37.24
N ASP A 758 -6.98 -19.51 37.88
CA ASP A 758 -8.31 -20.00 38.24
C ASP A 758 -9.34 -19.98 37.09
N LEU A 759 -9.03 -19.36 35.93
CA LEU A 759 -9.94 -19.30 34.77
C LEU A 759 -10.32 -20.70 34.25
N ARG A 760 -11.53 -20.85 33.71
CA ARG A 760 -12.06 -22.14 33.22
C ARG A 760 -12.89 -21.96 31.96
N ALA A 761 -12.72 -22.87 31.00
CA ALA A 761 -13.44 -22.87 29.73
C ALA A 761 -14.91 -23.26 29.91
N LEU A 762 -15.84 -22.37 29.56
CA LEU A 762 -17.29 -22.55 29.66
C LEU A 762 -18.01 -21.66 28.64
N GLY A 763 -19.14 -22.11 28.07
CA GLY A 763 -20.04 -21.23 27.30
C GLY A 763 -19.62 -20.96 25.85
N GLU A 764 -20.33 -20.03 25.21
CA GLU A 764 -20.07 -19.59 23.81
C GLU A 764 -19.10 -18.41 23.78
N THR A 765 -18.61 -18.04 22.60
CA THR A 765 -17.56 -17.02 22.39
C THR A 765 -18.14 -15.70 21.83
N PRO A 766 -18.64 -14.78 22.68
CA PRO A 766 -19.25 -13.53 22.24
C PRO A 766 -18.18 -12.43 22.00
N LEU A 767 -17.32 -12.64 20.99
CA LEU A 767 -16.12 -11.80 20.76
C LEU A 767 -16.42 -10.30 20.68
N TYR A 768 -17.45 -9.90 19.93
CA TYR A 768 -17.79 -8.47 19.75
C TYR A 768 -18.34 -7.84 21.02
N ASP A 769 -19.12 -8.59 21.80
CA ASP A 769 -19.60 -8.10 23.09
C ASP A 769 -18.43 -7.96 24.08
N ALA A 770 -17.46 -8.88 24.06
CA ALA A 770 -16.28 -8.80 24.91
C ALA A 770 -15.45 -7.54 24.62
N ILE A 771 -15.21 -7.21 23.35
CA ILE A 771 -14.48 -5.99 22.96
C ILE A 771 -15.23 -4.73 23.42
N ARG A 772 -16.55 -4.68 23.19
CA ARG A 772 -17.39 -3.56 23.66
C ARG A 772 -17.31 -3.41 25.18
N ASP A 773 -17.46 -4.51 25.92
CA ASP A 773 -17.47 -4.51 27.37
C ASP A 773 -16.08 -4.13 27.93
N ALA A 774 -15.00 -4.60 27.30
CA ALA A 774 -13.63 -4.22 27.59
C ALA A 774 -13.41 -2.71 27.39
N SER A 775 -13.83 -2.15 26.25
CA SER A 775 -13.78 -0.71 25.98
C SER A 775 -14.54 0.08 27.04
N ALA A 776 -15.77 -0.32 27.35
CA ALA A 776 -16.60 0.33 28.36
C ALA A 776 -15.99 0.25 29.77
N SER A 777 -15.28 -0.83 30.11
CA SER A 777 -14.62 -1.00 31.41
C SER A 777 -13.43 -0.05 31.58
N ILE A 778 -12.70 0.21 30.49
CA ILE A 778 -11.61 1.18 30.46
C ILE A 778 -12.17 2.60 30.64
N ASP A 779 -13.21 2.95 29.88
CA ASP A 779 -13.87 4.27 29.96
C ASP A 779 -14.46 4.55 31.34
N ALA A 780 -14.90 3.51 32.05
CA ALA A 780 -15.44 3.62 33.40
C ALA A 780 -14.36 3.74 34.49
N SER A 781 -13.08 3.53 34.18
CA SER A 781 -12.00 3.58 35.17
C SER A 781 -11.63 5.03 35.52
N GLU A 782 -11.61 5.37 36.82
CA GLU A 782 -11.31 6.72 37.34
C GLU A 782 -9.80 7.04 37.41
N THR A 783 -8.93 6.19 36.83
CA THR A 783 -7.48 6.33 36.98
C THR A 783 -6.95 7.48 36.11
N GLU A 784 -6.77 8.68 36.70
CA GLU A 784 -5.99 9.78 36.12
C GLU A 784 -4.49 9.56 36.38
N VAL A 785 -3.76 9.07 35.38
CA VAL A 785 -2.40 9.48 34.99
C VAL A 785 -2.31 9.24 33.49
N SER A 786 -1.50 10.02 32.78
CA SER A 786 -1.27 10.11 31.33
C SER A 786 -0.83 8.81 30.62
N ASP A 787 -1.52 7.69 30.85
CA ASP A 787 -1.08 6.36 30.46
C ASP A 787 -1.75 5.93 29.15
N ARG A 788 -0.91 5.49 28.22
CA ARG A 788 -1.32 4.92 26.94
C ARG A 788 -2.07 3.61 27.15
N THR A 789 -3.29 3.53 26.63
CA THR A 789 -4.22 2.45 26.96
C THR A 789 -4.38 1.44 25.83
N VAL A 790 -4.43 0.15 26.15
CA VAL A 790 -4.59 -0.94 25.19
C VAL A 790 -5.44 -2.08 25.75
N ILE A 791 -6.18 -2.74 24.87
CA ILE A 791 -6.79 -4.05 25.11
C ILE A 791 -5.90 -5.13 24.50
N VAL A 792 -5.45 -6.09 25.30
CA VAL A 792 -4.76 -7.30 24.81
C VAL A 792 -5.74 -8.46 24.87
N LEU A 793 -6.20 -8.91 23.70
CA LEU A 793 -7.24 -9.92 23.51
C LEU A 793 -6.62 -11.28 23.18
N LEU A 794 -6.82 -12.27 24.04
CA LEU A 794 -6.36 -13.65 23.83
C LEU A 794 -7.56 -14.54 23.49
N SER A 795 -7.72 -15.00 22.25
CA SER A 795 -8.91 -15.74 21.82
C SER A 795 -8.64 -16.75 20.70
N ASP A 796 -9.37 -17.86 20.68
CA ASP A 796 -9.41 -18.79 19.54
C ASP A 796 -10.47 -18.45 18.49
N GLY A 797 -11.19 -17.33 18.67
CA GLY A 797 -12.19 -16.83 17.73
C GLY A 797 -13.65 -16.96 18.14
N GLY A 798 -14.50 -16.11 17.57
CA GLY A 798 -15.92 -16.00 17.92
C GLY A 798 -16.92 -16.68 16.96
N GLN A 799 -18.05 -17.12 17.51
CA GLN A 799 -19.33 -17.17 16.79
C GLN A 799 -19.99 -15.80 16.94
N ASN A 800 -20.09 -15.05 15.84
CA ASN A 800 -20.61 -13.68 15.89
C ASN A 800 -22.15 -13.64 16.13
N PRO A 801 -22.65 -12.77 17.02
CA PRO A 801 -24.06 -12.31 17.00
C PRO A 801 -24.37 -11.54 15.68
N PRO A 802 -25.63 -11.20 15.36
CA PRO A 802 -26.04 -10.71 14.03
C PRO A 802 -25.47 -9.34 13.58
N GLN A 803 -24.61 -8.68 14.37
CA GLN A 803 -24.03 -7.37 14.04
C GLN A 803 -22.70 -7.53 13.29
N SER A 804 -22.40 -6.60 12.37
CA SER A 804 -21.14 -6.57 11.61
C SER A 804 -20.00 -5.95 12.42
N LEU A 805 -18.75 -6.23 12.02
CA LEU A 805 -17.56 -5.57 12.58
C LEU A 805 -17.68 -4.05 12.48
N ASP A 806 -18.11 -3.53 11.32
CA ASP A 806 -18.32 -2.09 11.10
C ASP A 806 -19.26 -1.47 12.16
N ALA A 807 -20.30 -2.20 12.59
CA ALA A 807 -21.24 -1.71 13.59
C ALA A 807 -20.62 -1.68 15.00
N LEU A 808 -19.75 -2.65 15.32
CA LEU A 808 -18.96 -2.64 16.55
C LEU A 808 -17.98 -1.46 16.53
N MET A 809 -17.28 -1.25 15.42
CA MET A 809 -16.30 -0.17 15.27
C MET A 809 -16.96 1.19 15.43
N ASP A 810 -18.12 1.42 14.80
CA ASP A 810 -18.92 2.63 15.03
C ASP A 810 -19.34 2.81 16.50
N GLU A 811 -19.56 1.72 17.25
CA GLU A 811 -19.96 1.74 18.66
C GLU A 811 -18.77 2.08 19.59
N ILE A 812 -17.58 1.54 19.34
CA ILE A 812 -16.40 1.73 20.19
C ILE A 812 -15.53 2.94 19.82
N GLY A 813 -15.88 3.67 18.77
CA GLY A 813 -15.23 4.94 18.39
C GLY A 813 -14.45 4.95 17.07
N GLY A 814 -14.49 3.87 16.29
CA GLY A 814 -13.85 3.77 14.98
C GLY A 814 -12.33 3.90 15.08
N GLU A 815 -11.74 4.77 14.25
CA GLU A 815 -10.31 5.10 14.27
C GLU A 815 -9.83 5.74 15.61
N GLY A 816 -10.75 6.19 16.46
CA GLY A 816 -10.44 6.70 17.82
C GLY A 816 -10.71 5.70 18.94
N ALA A 817 -10.99 4.43 18.60
CA ALA A 817 -11.16 3.37 19.57
C ALA A 817 -9.85 3.04 20.28
N ILE A 818 -9.94 2.42 21.46
CA ILE A 818 -8.76 1.92 22.18
C ILE A 818 -8.08 0.85 21.32
N PRO A 819 -6.76 0.93 21.07
CA PRO A 819 -6.05 -0.08 20.30
C PRO A 819 -6.28 -1.49 20.85
N VAL A 820 -6.61 -2.43 19.95
CA VAL A 820 -6.80 -3.84 20.29
C VAL A 820 -5.64 -4.65 19.72
N ILE A 821 -4.86 -5.26 20.60
CA ILE A 821 -3.88 -6.27 20.21
C ILE A 821 -4.50 -7.64 20.35
N ALA A 822 -4.70 -8.32 19.23
CA ALA A 822 -5.29 -9.65 19.19
C ALA A 822 -4.20 -10.72 19.11
N VAL A 823 -4.26 -11.70 20.01
CA VAL A 823 -3.49 -12.92 19.96
C VAL A 823 -4.45 -14.07 19.65
N GLY A 824 -4.49 -14.46 18.38
CA GLY A 824 -5.23 -15.62 17.90
C GLY A 824 -4.58 -16.90 18.41
N ILE A 825 -5.33 -17.77 19.06
CA ILE A 825 -4.81 -19.03 19.60
C ILE A 825 -5.29 -20.21 18.77
N GLY A 826 -4.34 -20.98 18.27
CA GLY A 826 -4.59 -22.18 17.49
C GLY A 826 -4.93 -21.94 16.02
N ASP A 827 -5.03 -23.04 15.29
CA ASP A 827 -5.16 -23.13 13.83
C ASP A 827 -6.50 -22.65 13.23
N GLN A 828 -7.46 -22.21 14.05
CA GLN A 828 -8.78 -21.78 13.59
C GLN A 828 -9.19 -20.42 14.14
N ALA A 829 -8.25 -19.66 14.71
CA ALA A 829 -8.49 -18.26 15.02
C ALA A 829 -8.94 -17.54 13.73
N PRO A 830 -10.02 -16.72 13.76
CA PRO A 830 -10.54 -16.01 12.61
C PRO A 830 -9.63 -14.80 12.33
N ILE A 831 -8.44 -15.09 11.82
CA ILE A 831 -7.38 -14.11 11.54
C ILE A 831 -7.89 -12.97 10.66
N GLY A 832 -8.80 -13.22 9.72
CA GLY A 832 -9.42 -12.14 8.94
C GLY A 832 -10.21 -11.13 9.78
N VAL A 833 -11.00 -11.61 10.76
CA VAL A 833 -11.79 -10.74 11.64
C VAL A 833 -10.89 -10.03 12.65
N LEU A 834 -9.95 -10.76 13.26
CA LEU A 834 -9.00 -10.18 14.21
C LEU A 834 -8.05 -9.19 13.53
N GLY A 835 -7.60 -9.49 12.31
CA GLY A 835 -6.75 -8.64 11.48
C GLY A 835 -7.43 -7.32 11.17
N ARG A 836 -8.66 -7.36 10.64
CA ARG A 836 -9.45 -6.13 10.42
C ARG A 836 -9.67 -5.32 11.69
N LEU A 837 -10.02 -5.97 12.80
CA LEU A 837 -10.19 -5.30 14.10
C LEU A 837 -8.89 -4.58 14.51
N THR A 838 -7.76 -5.26 14.42
CA THR A 838 -6.46 -4.68 14.80
C THR A 838 -6.04 -3.55 13.84
N GLU A 839 -6.33 -3.66 12.54
CA GLU A 839 -6.05 -2.63 11.55
C GLU A 839 -6.89 -1.36 11.78
N GLU A 840 -8.19 -1.52 12.04
CA GLU A 840 -9.11 -0.39 12.23
C GLU A 840 -8.94 0.30 13.60
N THR A 841 -8.43 -0.40 14.62
CA THR A 841 -8.14 0.15 15.95
C THR A 841 -6.69 0.63 16.13
N GLY A 842 -5.82 0.48 15.11
CA GLY A 842 -4.38 0.79 15.24
C GLY A 842 -3.58 -0.20 16.09
N GLY A 843 -4.15 -1.38 16.38
CA GLY A 843 -3.50 -2.45 17.14
C GLY A 843 -2.63 -3.40 16.32
N ALA A 844 -2.45 -4.62 16.82
CA ALA A 844 -1.59 -5.63 16.20
C ALA A 844 -2.19 -7.03 16.31
N LEU A 845 -1.97 -7.86 15.28
CA LEU A 845 -2.34 -9.27 15.29
C LEU A 845 -1.11 -10.15 15.49
N ARG A 846 -1.26 -11.17 16.36
CA ARG A 846 -0.34 -12.28 16.50
C ARG A 846 -1.12 -13.57 16.45
N ASN A 847 -0.57 -14.57 15.77
CA ASN A 847 -1.18 -15.89 15.67
C ASN A 847 -0.29 -16.91 16.38
N LEU A 848 -0.88 -17.69 17.29
CA LEU A 848 -0.25 -18.75 18.06
C LEU A 848 -0.77 -20.08 17.55
N SER A 849 -0.53 -20.35 16.26
CA SER A 849 -1.09 -21.52 15.57
C SER A 849 -0.07 -22.64 15.40
N GLU A 850 1.21 -22.30 15.24
CA GLU A 850 2.29 -23.26 15.05
C GLU A 850 3.11 -23.45 16.35
N PRO A 851 3.73 -24.63 16.56
CA PRO A 851 4.58 -24.88 17.72
C PRO A 851 5.70 -23.86 17.88
N ALA A 852 6.19 -23.28 16.79
CA ALA A 852 7.23 -22.26 16.80
C ALA A 852 6.75 -20.95 17.45
N ASP A 853 5.54 -20.51 17.12
CA ASP A 853 4.91 -19.31 17.69
C ASP A 853 4.73 -19.46 19.20
N VAL A 854 4.26 -20.64 19.63
CA VAL A 854 3.95 -20.92 21.03
C VAL A 854 5.21 -21.23 21.85
N ALA A 855 6.26 -21.77 21.23
CA ALA A 855 7.57 -21.90 21.86
C ALA A 855 8.21 -20.54 22.16
N ASN A 856 7.86 -19.51 21.38
CA ASN A 856 8.32 -18.13 21.53
C ASN A 856 7.29 -17.22 22.23
N LEU A 857 6.41 -17.79 23.07
CA LEU A 857 5.31 -17.05 23.70
C LEU A 857 5.78 -15.83 24.52
N ASP A 858 6.90 -15.96 25.23
CA ASP A 858 7.53 -14.85 25.96
C ASP A 858 7.83 -13.69 25.02
N ARG A 859 8.35 -14.00 23.82
CA ARG A 859 8.72 -13.03 22.80
C ARG A 859 7.52 -12.40 22.13
N VAL A 860 6.52 -13.18 21.71
CA VAL A 860 5.29 -12.65 21.09
C VAL A 860 4.68 -11.55 21.95
N LEU A 861 4.75 -11.70 23.27
CA LEU A 861 4.19 -10.75 24.22
C LEU A 861 5.13 -9.60 24.55
N VAL A 862 6.44 -9.85 24.62
CA VAL A 862 7.46 -8.79 24.64
C VAL A 862 7.28 -7.87 23.43
N ASP A 863 7.17 -8.41 22.22
CA ASP A 863 6.95 -7.67 20.97
C ASP A 863 5.61 -6.95 20.99
N VAL A 864 4.59 -7.53 21.63
CA VAL A 864 3.32 -6.85 21.90
C VAL A 864 3.55 -5.65 22.82
N PHE A 865 4.24 -5.75 23.96
CA PHE A 865 4.45 -4.62 24.89
C PHE A 865 5.51 -3.60 24.45
N GLN A 866 6.50 -4.02 23.68
CA GLN A 866 7.46 -3.14 23.02
C GLN A 866 6.80 -2.46 21.83
N GLY A 867 6.06 -3.24 21.04
CA GLY A 867 5.05 -2.76 20.11
C GLY A 867 4.19 -1.73 20.79
N LEU A 868 3.65 -1.92 21.99
CA LEU A 868 2.82 -0.92 22.69
C LEU A 868 3.58 0.38 23.04
N ALA A 869 4.89 0.32 23.27
CA ALA A 869 5.72 1.52 23.41
C ALA A 869 5.90 2.28 22.08
N GLY A 870 5.81 1.55 20.96
CA GLY A 870 5.92 2.00 19.58
C GLY A 870 4.65 1.87 18.71
N LYS A 871 3.47 1.58 19.28
CA LYS A 871 2.18 1.24 18.60
C LYS A 871 0.96 1.74 19.38
N VAL A 872 1.06 2.13 20.66
CA VAL A 872 -0.08 2.78 21.33
C VAL A 872 -0.06 4.27 21.01
N SER A 873 -0.72 4.60 19.90
CA SER A 873 -1.54 5.79 19.75
C SER A 873 -2.85 5.49 19.03
#